data_AF-A0A838SNG7-F1
#
_entry.id   AF-A0A838SNG7-F1
#
_cell.length_a   1.000
_cell.length_b   1.000
_cell.length_c   1.000
_cell.angle_alpha   90.00
_cell.angle_beta   90.00
_cell.angle_gamma   90.00
#
_symmetry.space_group_name_H-M   'P 1'
#
loop_
_entity.id
_entity.type
_entity.pdbx_description
1 polymer ?
#
loop_
_entity_poly.entity_id
_entity_poly.type
_entity_poly.pdbx_seq_one_letter_code
_entity_poly.pdbx_strand_id
1 'polypeptide(L)'
;MPLSQTILWTALPDGVDPDDSGILRLSVLVSPRLATAGAEAHLGDFADFVDWPRQLRQARFAVEVTWDRLHLDAEHNPDVADSGLWAALLPPETPVEGHEFIDRSQRALRSFPTRSVAGFVRELYTTVAEQAATDFPDNSRGGPLERLRATLGEQARIDQHLEQFGRGRQDLEELRRRYRNPRERYDPRTLSERRRDSLLDDPAAAATVPHEVIAFASASRFYNRSEQREPYGPLDPEMTAPRPPESTPDFHTRLSHLGDYPELLRRLGLVVDLRVRLADRIPESSVVRVVANIDELSALNVPLASPWTAYDFDGDGFWPAPRERVDGDVVHGMLRIEERELFDVHTVDVDGAALKVADFAVNLERLLDEGNHTTVTPAASSVPSLRSAGLTVTRASRADRIRTLLERARELDQGLGGDEVVLYADDVARGYRVDVHDDATGQWRSLHARRGDYRFDSDEVADLTVDDEGYVKGASTTSKTPGPVDPTPPLYLHEALFGWDGWSLSAPRPGLAIGSPENGEEPRAEGDRASQGFGMTVAFTAVDGSLPRLRYGRSYRLRARAADLAGNSTRLVDDQRVTEPQPYLRFDPVLSPTVVLRTRLTEGESLLRMVIRSDAGVTPAEYAASVAVQAALAGYDHTYAAANERHLAPPKASQATAELHGRYDQAFGPGGDPLAALRVARREQGTLLDRFIVDLATGQPTIPVTGIELVTPRALLAEGLPPLPTLETLPLGGALAPGQYVLHTT
;
A
#
# COMPACT_ATOMS: atom_id res chain seq x y z
N MET A 1 31.56 -25.90 -14.01
CA MET A 1 32.19 -26.52 -12.82
C MET A 1 31.52 -27.85 -12.56
N PRO A 2 32.17 -28.88 -11.98
CA PRO A 2 31.43 -30.06 -11.49
C PRO A 2 30.33 -29.61 -10.50
N LEU A 3 29.34 -30.46 -10.26
CA LEU A 3 28.32 -30.21 -9.23
C LEU A 3 29.02 -29.85 -7.90
N SER A 4 28.54 -28.82 -7.24
CA SER A 4 29.03 -28.46 -5.90
C SER A 4 27.90 -27.90 -5.09
N GLN A 5 27.98 -28.08 -3.78
CA GLN A 5 27.01 -27.53 -2.84
C GLN A 5 27.73 -26.83 -1.69
N THR A 6 27.06 -25.85 -1.11
CA THR A 6 27.49 -25.15 0.10
C THR A 6 26.27 -24.94 0.98
N ILE A 7 26.41 -25.23 2.27
CA ILE A 7 25.34 -24.99 3.26
C ILE A 7 25.78 -23.84 4.15
N LEU A 8 25.02 -22.75 4.11
CA LEU A 8 25.19 -21.60 4.98
C LEU A 8 24.34 -21.77 6.24
N TRP A 9 24.97 -21.70 7.41
CA TRP A 9 24.32 -21.80 8.73
C TRP A 9 24.35 -20.44 9.40
N THR A 10 23.25 -19.70 9.31
CA THR A 10 23.16 -18.36 9.91
C THR A 10 22.56 -18.45 11.30
N ALA A 11 23.34 -18.14 12.32
CA ALA A 11 22.91 -18.12 13.71
C ALA A 11 22.08 -16.87 14.02
N LEU A 12 20.89 -17.02 14.62
CA LEU A 12 19.96 -15.94 14.92
C LEU A 12 19.54 -16.01 16.41
N PRO A 13 20.07 -15.11 17.26
CA PRO A 13 19.63 -14.98 18.66
C PRO A 13 18.11 -14.78 18.79
N ASP A 14 17.41 -15.62 19.58
CA ASP A 14 15.94 -15.58 19.81
C ASP A 14 15.56 -15.50 21.30
N GLY A 15 16.32 -14.72 22.06
CA GLY A 15 16.05 -14.50 23.48
C GLY A 15 16.40 -15.69 24.37
N VAL A 16 15.85 -15.65 25.57
CA VAL A 16 16.04 -16.68 26.60
C VAL A 16 14.77 -17.53 26.70
N ASP A 17 14.92 -18.79 27.11
CA ASP A 17 13.78 -19.65 27.40
C ASP A 17 12.93 -19.07 28.54
N PRO A 18 11.60 -19.00 28.39
CA PRO A 18 10.73 -18.37 29.39
C PRO A 18 10.64 -19.15 30.70
N ASP A 19 10.91 -20.46 30.67
CA ASP A 19 10.79 -21.35 31.82
C ASP A 19 12.16 -21.61 32.49
N ASP A 20 13.28 -21.34 31.80
CA ASP A 20 14.63 -21.51 32.32
C ASP A 20 15.62 -20.45 31.76
N SER A 21 15.99 -19.47 32.60
CA SER A 21 16.94 -18.41 32.23
C SER A 21 18.37 -18.90 31.95
N GLY A 22 18.67 -20.17 32.26
CA GLY A 22 19.93 -20.83 31.92
C GLY A 22 19.99 -21.37 30.48
N ILE A 23 18.91 -21.23 29.70
CA ILE A 23 18.82 -21.73 28.33
C ILE A 23 18.61 -20.55 27.37
N LEU A 24 19.60 -20.31 26.51
CA LEU A 24 19.43 -19.39 25.38
C LEU A 24 18.70 -20.09 24.24
N ARG A 25 17.85 -19.34 23.54
CA ARG A 25 17.26 -19.78 22.27
C ARG A 25 18.02 -19.17 21.11
N LEU A 26 18.32 -20.01 20.14
CA LEU A 26 19.02 -19.62 18.92
C LEU A 26 18.34 -20.34 17.75
N SER A 27 17.83 -19.61 16.77
CA SER A 27 17.37 -20.22 15.52
C SER A 27 18.50 -20.22 14.49
N VAL A 28 18.54 -21.26 13.66
CA VAL A 28 19.53 -21.38 12.59
C VAL A 28 18.82 -21.39 11.27
N LEU A 29 19.07 -20.38 10.44
CA LEU A 29 18.62 -20.40 9.06
C LEU A 29 19.63 -21.19 8.22
N VAL A 30 19.15 -22.27 7.61
CA VAL A 30 19.89 -23.09 6.66
C VAL A 30 19.64 -22.55 5.26
N SER A 31 20.69 -22.10 4.58
CA SER A 31 20.58 -21.63 3.19
C SER A 31 21.47 -22.49 2.27
N PRO A 32 20.89 -23.52 1.63
CA PRO A 32 21.58 -24.31 0.63
C PRO A 32 21.90 -23.49 -0.63
N ARG A 33 23.13 -23.58 -1.12
CA ARG A 33 23.58 -23.04 -2.41
C ARG A 33 24.06 -24.19 -3.28
N LEU A 34 23.27 -24.56 -4.27
CA LEU A 34 23.59 -25.63 -5.22
C LEU A 34 24.15 -24.99 -6.50
N ALA A 35 25.23 -25.54 -7.04
CA ALA A 35 25.84 -25.07 -8.27
C ALA A 35 26.01 -26.20 -9.29
N THR A 36 25.78 -25.87 -10.56
CA THR A 36 25.86 -26.79 -11.71
C THR A 36 26.67 -26.17 -12.85
N ALA A 37 27.16 -27.00 -13.77
CA ALA A 37 27.94 -26.60 -14.94
C ALA A 37 27.11 -26.01 -16.10
N GLY A 38 25.80 -25.84 -15.94
CA GLY A 38 24.88 -25.44 -17.02
C GLY A 38 24.30 -26.61 -17.84
N ALA A 39 24.41 -27.85 -17.35
CA ALA A 39 23.56 -28.97 -17.82
C ALA A 39 22.22 -28.94 -17.06
N GLU A 40 21.17 -29.57 -17.61
CA GLU A 40 19.91 -29.82 -16.90
C GLU A 40 20.17 -30.65 -15.63
N ALA A 41 20.38 -29.97 -14.50
CA ALA A 41 20.57 -30.57 -13.19
C ALA A 41 19.26 -30.55 -12.43
N HIS A 42 19.03 -31.58 -11.62
CA HIS A 42 17.85 -31.72 -10.79
C HIS A 42 18.27 -31.95 -9.34
N LEU A 43 17.33 -31.76 -8.41
CA LEU A 43 17.59 -31.96 -6.99
C LEU A 43 18.08 -33.38 -6.68
N GLY A 44 17.62 -34.38 -7.45
CA GLY A 44 18.07 -35.77 -7.41
C GLY A 44 19.57 -35.97 -7.61
N ASP A 45 20.27 -35.03 -8.26
CA ASP A 45 21.71 -35.07 -8.47
C ASP A 45 22.50 -34.69 -7.20
N PHE A 46 21.83 -34.10 -6.20
CA PHE A 46 22.40 -33.66 -4.93
C PHE A 46 21.90 -34.56 -3.78
N ALA A 47 22.59 -35.69 -3.56
CA ALA A 47 22.16 -36.75 -2.63
C ALA A 47 21.78 -36.26 -1.22
N ASP A 48 22.43 -35.22 -0.72
CA ASP A 48 22.18 -34.66 0.62
C ASP A 48 20.84 -33.91 0.72
N PHE A 49 20.31 -33.41 -0.40
CA PHE A 49 19.06 -32.65 -0.48
C PHE A 49 17.89 -33.43 -1.06
N VAL A 50 18.09 -34.70 -1.43
CA VAL A 50 16.98 -35.61 -1.79
C VAL A 50 16.03 -35.82 -0.61
N ASP A 51 16.58 -35.91 0.60
CA ASP A 51 15.82 -35.98 1.86
C ASP A 51 16.60 -35.25 2.95
N TRP A 52 16.58 -33.93 2.86
CA TRP A 52 17.28 -33.04 3.78
C TRP A 52 16.86 -33.23 5.25
N PRO A 53 15.56 -33.34 5.58
CA PRO A 53 15.12 -33.59 6.96
C PRO A 53 15.77 -34.83 7.59
N ARG A 54 15.95 -35.92 6.83
CA ARG A 54 16.63 -37.13 7.33
C ARG A 54 18.11 -36.88 7.63
N GLN A 55 18.81 -36.11 6.80
CA GLN A 55 20.20 -35.73 7.08
C GLN A 55 20.29 -34.88 8.35
N LEU A 56 19.35 -33.94 8.52
CA LEU A 56 19.29 -33.04 9.66
C LEU A 56 19.09 -33.78 10.99
N ARG A 57 18.33 -34.89 11.02
CA ARG A 57 18.15 -35.70 12.25
C ARG A 57 19.46 -36.27 12.79
N GLN A 58 20.46 -36.45 11.94
CA GLN A 58 21.78 -36.93 12.34
C GLN A 58 22.72 -35.80 12.77
N ALA A 59 22.31 -34.53 12.59
CA ALA A 59 23.14 -33.38 12.87
C ALA A 59 23.40 -33.22 14.37
N ARG A 60 24.67 -32.96 14.70
CA ARG A 60 25.08 -32.46 16.01
C ARG A 60 25.41 -30.98 15.90
N PHE A 61 24.83 -30.18 16.78
CA PHE A 61 25.04 -28.75 16.82
C PHE A 61 25.89 -28.37 18.03
N ALA A 62 26.87 -27.52 17.80
CA ALA A 62 27.56 -26.76 18.83
C ALA A 62 27.44 -25.28 18.50
N VAL A 63 27.49 -24.44 19.53
CA VAL A 63 27.48 -22.99 19.38
C VAL A 63 28.83 -22.47 19.84
N GLU A 64 29.48 -21.68 19.00
CA GLU A 64 30.66 -20.93 19.37
C GLU A 64 30.25 -19.51 19.73
N VAL A 65 30.60 -19.10 20.94
CA VAL A 65 30.49 -17.73 21.42
C VAL A 65 31.90 -17.16 21.48
N THR A 66 32.03 -15.85 21.18
CA THR A 66 33.28 -15.07 21.23
C THR A 66 34.40 -15.57 20.28
N TRP A 67 35.33 -14.68 19.94
CA TRP A 67 36.46 -15.03 19.05
C TRP A 67 37.49 -15.97 19.69
N ASP A 68 37.48 -16.11 21.02
CA ASP A 68 38.24 -17.10 21.78
C ASP A 68 37.56 -18.48 21.83
N ARG A 69 36.46 -18.67 21.07
CA ARG A 69 35.75 -19.94 20.81
C ARG A 69 35.30 -20.67 22.07
N LEU A 70 34.48 -20.01 22.90
CA LEU A 70 33.72 -20.71 23.93
C LEU A 70 32.71 -21.63 23.23
N HIS A 71 32.86 -22.95 23.41
CA HIS A 71 31.96 -23.94 22.84
C HIS A 71 30.85 -24.28 23.84
N LEU A 72 29.60 -24.12 23.40
CA LEU A 72 28.40 -24.47 24.13
C LEU A 72 27.66 -25.59 23.40
N ASP A 73 27.20 -26.58 24.16
CA ASP A 73 26.35 -27.64 23.63
C ASP A 73 24.98 -27.08 23.27
N ALA A 74 24.48 -27.46 22.10
CA ALA A 74 23.18 -27.05 21.59
C ALA A 74 22.30 -28.26 21.26
N GLU A 75 21.10 -28.26 21.81
CA GLU A 75 20.10 -29.29 21.56
C GLU A 75 19.07 -28.77 20.55
N HIS A 76 18.71 -29.60 19.57
CA HIS A 76 17.61 -29.32 18.64
C HIS A 76 16.55 -30.42 18.77
N ASN A 77 15.32 -30.13 18.33
CA ASN A 77 14.29 -31.16 18.21
C ASN A 77 14.32 -31.77 16.80
N PRO A 78 14.83 -33.01 16.60
CA PRO A 78 14.94 -33.63 15.28
C PRO A 78 13.60 -34.02 14.66
N ASP A 79 12.53 -34.10 15.47
CA ASP A 79 11.22 -34.58 15.02
C ASP A 79 10.37 -33.48 14.36
N VAL A 80 10.84 -32.24 14.35
CA VAL A 80 10.13 -31.11 13.69
C VAL A 80 10.23 -31.21 12.17
N ALA A 81 11.37 -31.67 11.65
CA ALA A 81 11.62 -31.72 10.21
C ALA A 81 10.95 -32.96 9.57
N ASP A 82 10.11 -32.72 8.57
CA ASP A 82 9.23 -33.68 7.92
C ASP A 82 9.72 -34.02 6.50
N SER A 83 10.19 -35.26 6.34
CA SER A 83 10.67 -35.81 5.06
C SER A 83 9.56 -35.92 4.00
N GLY A 84 8.31 -36.21 4.42
CA GLY A 84 7.17 -36.30 3.51
C GLY A 84 6.79 -34.94 2.94
N LEU A 85 6.76 -33.91 3.80
CA LEU A 85 6.55 -32.53 3.36
C LEU A 85 7.67 -32.05 2.42
N TRP A 86 8.94 -32.36 2.74
CA TRP A 86 10.08 -32.05 1.86
C TRP A 86 9.90 -32.66 0.48
N ALA A 87 9.61 -33.97 0.40
CA ALA A 87 9.42 -34.66 -0.88
C ALA A 87 8.23 -34.13 -1.69
N ALA A 88 7.15 -33.68 -1.02
CA ALA A 88 5.98 -33.11 -1.69
C ALA A 88 6.24 -31.73 -2.32
N LEU A 89 7.01 -30.87 -1.66
CA LEU A 89 7.30 -29.51 -2.14
C LEU A 89 8.55 -29.44 -3.03
N LEU A 90 9.52 -30.32 -2.79
CA LEU A 90 10.83 -30.37 -3.43
C LEU A 90 11.12 -31.80 -3.91
N PRO A 91 10.36 -32.32 -4.90
CA PRO A 91 10.60 -33.65 -5.44
C PRO A 91 11.98 -33.73 -6.14
N PRO A 92 12.59 -34.92 -6.29
CA PRO A 92 13.90 -35.09 -6.92
C PRO A 92 14.02 -34.50 -8.33
N GLU A 93 12.91 -34.40 -9.05
CA GLU A 93 12.78 -33.82 -10.39
C GLU A 93 12.73 -32.29 -10.40
N THR A 94 12.86 -31.64 -9.25
CA THR A 94 12.92 -30.17 -9.15
C THR A 94 14.16 -29.67 -9.90
N PRO A 95 14.01 -28.76 -10.89
CA PRO A 95 15.15 -28.23 -11.62
C PRO A 95 16.06 -27.43 -10.69
N VAL A 96 17.38 -27.49 -10.93
CA VAL A 96 18.39 -26.74 -10.17
C VAL A 96 19.17 -25.86 -11.13
N GLU A 97 18.98 -24.55 -11.02
CA GLU A 97 19.86 -23.56 -11.62
C GLU A 97 21.01 -23.25 -10.64
N GLY A 98 22.20 -22.99 -11.16
CA GLY A 98 23.36 -22.71 -10.32
C GLY A 98 23.17 -21.39 -9.56
N HIS A 99 23.38 -21.42 -8.24
CA HIS A 99 23.21 -20.23 -7.40
C HIS A 99 24.10 -19.07 -7.86
N GLU A 100 23.49 -17.90 -8.08
CA GLU A 100 24.17 -16.65 -8.41
C GLU A 100 23.66 -15.51 -7.51
N PHE A 101 24.57 -14.76 -6.90
CA PHE A 101 24.22 -13.57 -6.14
C PHE A 101 23.77 -12.44 -7.08
N ILE A 102 22.55 -11.95 -6.89
CA ILE A 102 21.99 -10.86 -7.68
C ILE A 102 22.38 -9.52 -7.04
N ASP A 103 23.46 -8.92 -7.53
CA ASP A 103 23.89 -7.59 -7.08
C ASP A 103 22.91 -6.50 -7.54
N ARG A 104 22.28 -5.82 -6.56
CA ARG A 104 21.39 -4.67 -6.77
C ARG A 104 21.98 -3.36 -6.26
N SER A 105 23.20 -3.35 -5.75
CA SER A 105 23.82 -2.17 -5.12
C SER A 105 24.02 -1.01 -6.10
N GLN A 106 24.12 -1.30 -7.40
CA GLN A 106 24.28 -0.29 -8.46
C GLN A 106 22.95 0.21 -9.05
N ARG A 107 21.80 -0.28 -8.55
CA ARG A 107 20.48 0.16 -9.05
C ARG A 107 20.14 1.54 -8.49
N ALA A 108 19.78 2.47 -9.36
CA ALA A 108 19.27 3.77 -8.93
C ALA A 108 17.99 3.61 -8.10
N LEU A 109 17.93 4.28 -6.94
CA LEU A 109 16.76 4.29 -6.05
C LEU A 109 16.01 5.62 -6.17
N ARG A 110 14.70 5.55 -6.43
CA ARG A 110 13.80 6.70 -6.51
C ARG A 110 12.85 6.69 -5.32
N SER A 111 12.88 7.78 -4.56
CA SER A 111 12.05 8.05 -3.37
C SER A 111 11.70 9.54 -3.33
N PHE A 112 10.86 9.95 -2.37
CA PHE A 112 10.59 11.35 -2.07
C PHE A 112 10.45 11.59 -0.55
N PRO A 113 10.85 12.76 -0.04
CA PRO A 113 10.85 13.07 1.39
C PRO A 113 9.43 13.37 1.89
N THR A 114 8.77 12.36 2.46
CA THR A 114 7.36 12.41 2.86
C THR A 114 7.14 13.45 3.96
N ARG A 115 8.07 13.55 4.91
CA ARG A 115 8.06 14.57 5.99
C ARG A 115 7.95 15.99 5.43
N SER A 116 8.73 16.32 4.41
CA SER A 116 8.77 17.66 3.84
C SER A 116 7.50 18.00 3.06
N VAL A 117 6.97 17.04 2.30
CA VAL A 117 5.69 17.19 1.61
C VAL A 117 4.56 17.38 2.62
N ALA A 118 4.45 16.49 3.62
CA ALA A 118 3.43 16.55 4.66
C ALA A 118 3.51 17.85 5.47
N GLY A 119 4.74 18.29 5.82
CA GLY A 119 4.99 19.55 6.50
C GLY A 119 4.49 20.77 5.73
N PHE A 120 4.80 20.83 4.43
CA PHE A 120 4.33 21.90 3.54
C PHE A 120 2.81 21.92 3.40
N VAL A 121 2.19 20.75 3.16
CA VAL A 121 0.73 20.61 3.07
C VAL A 121 0.07 21.05 4.37
N ARG A 122 0.55 20.58 5.53
CA ARG A 122 0.01 20.97 6.84
C ARG A 122 0.06 22.49 7.03
N GLU A 123 1.17 23.13 6.70
CA GLU A 123 1.33 24.58 6.86
C GLU A 123 0.44 25.38 5.90
N LEU A 124 0.28 24.94 4.65
CA LEU A 124 -0.66 25.53 3.70
C LEU A 124 -2.08 25.53 4.25
N TYR A 125 -2.56 24.38 4.73
CA TYR A 125 -3.94 24.27 5.24
C TYR A 125 -4.13 24.98 6.58
N THR A 126 -3.09 25.03 7.42
CA THR A 126 -3.11 25.83 8.67
C THR A 126 -3.26 27.32 8.33
N THR A 127 -2.47 27.82 7.38
CA THR A 127 -2.54 29.23 6.94
C THR A 127 -3.92 29.58 6.40
N VAL A 128 -4.48 28.71 5.54
CA VAL A 128 -5.82 28.93 4.97
C VAL A 128 -6.90 28.86 6.06
N ALA A 129 -6.81 27.91 6.99
CA ALA A 129 -7.76 27.82 8.10
C ALA A 129 -7.72 29.06 9.01
N GLU A 130 -6.55 29.67 9.23
CA GLU A 130 -6.40 30.87 10.04
C GLU A 130 -6.88 32.14 9.33
N GLN A 131 -6.66 32.25 8.01
CA GLN A 131 -6.90 33.49 7.25
C GLN A 131 -8.22 33.49 6.46
N ALA A 132 -8.76 32.31 6.14
CA ALA A 132 -9.97 32.12 5.32
C ALA A 132 -10.81 30.94 5.85
N ALA A 133 -11.21 31.00 7.12
CA ALA A 133 -11.90 29.90 7.80
C ALA A 133 -13.30 29.57 7.21
N THR A 134 -14.03 30.58 6.75
CA THR A 134 -15.42 30.47 6.27
C THR A 134 -15.59 30.74 4.78
N ASP A 135 -14.51 31.12 4.10
CA ASP A 135 -14.50 31.59 2.73
C ASP A 135 -13.37 30.93 1.95
N PHE A 136 -13.43 30.97 0.62
CA PHE A 136 -12.30 30.52 -0.18
C PHE A 136 -11.14 31.54 -0.07
N PRO A 137 -9.89 31.08 0.04
CA PRO A 137 -8.75 31.99 0.04
C PRO A 137 -8.65 32.75 -1.28
N ASP A 138 -8.30 34.02 -1.19
CA ASP A 138 -8.06 34.89 -2.34
C ASP A 138 -6.87 34.37 -3.17
N ASN A 139 -7.03 34.36 -4.49
CA ASN A 139 -5.99 33.99 -5.44
C ASN A 139 -4.92 35.08 -5.60
N SER A 140 -5.14 36.29 -5.07
CA SER A 140 -4.28 37.47 -5.21
C SER A 140 -2.84 37.28 -4.69
N ARG A 141 -1.94 38.12 -5.21
CA ARG A 141 -0.54 38.17 -4.74
C ARG A 141 -0.50 38.67 -3.29
N GLY A 142 0.26 37.98 -2.44
CA GLY A 142 0.38 38.31 -1.02
C GLY A 142 -0.77 37.81 -0.14
N GLY A 143 -1.70 37.01 -0.69
CA GLY A 143 -2.76 36.33 0.05
C GLY A 143 -2.34 34.98 0.67
N PRO A 144 -3.30 34.21 1.21
CA PRO A 144 -3.03 32.93 1.90
C PRO A 144 -2.34 31.86 1.03
N LEU A 145 -2.39 32.01 -0.29
CA LEU A 145 -1.78 31.10 -1.28
C LEU A 145 -0.39 31.55 -1.77
N GLU A 146 0.16 32.65 -1.25
CA GLU A 146 1.42 33.22 -1.75
C GLU A 146 2.60 32.24 -1.59
N ARG A 147 2.71 31.52 -0.46
CA ARG A 147 3.78 30.54 -0.28
C ARG A 147 3.71 29.41 -1.30
N LEU A 148 2.51 28.90 -1.57
CA LEU A 148 2.29 27.88 -2.61
C LEU A 148 2.84 28.36 -3.95
N ARG A 149 2.53 29.60 -4.32
CA ARG A 149 2.97 30.21 -5.58
C ARG A 149 4.45 30.51 -5.61
N ALA A 150 5.02 31.04 -4.52
CA ALA A 150 6.44 31.36 -4.45
C ALA A 150 7.30 30.10 -4.52
N THR A 151 6.87 29.00 -3.90
CA THR A 151 7.60 27.73 -3.88
C THR A 151 7.35 26.92 -5.15
N LEU A 152 6.10 26.54 -5.43
CA LEU A 152 5.78 25.60 -6.52
C LEU A 152 5.36 26.30 -7.82
N GLY A 153 5.00 27.58 -7.77
CA GLY A 153 4.58 28.35 -8.93
C GLY A 153 5.71 28.64 -9.93
N GLU A 154 6.97 28.74 -9.50
CA GLU A 154 8.10 28.92 -10.43
C GLU A 154 8.37 27.66 -11.25
N GLN A 155 8.31 26.48 -10.62
CA GLN A 155 8.36 25.18 -11.31
C GLN A 155 7.17 25.03 -12.27
N ALA A 156 5.97 25.44 -11.85
CA ALA A 156 4.79 25.47 -12.70
C ALA A 156 4.93 26.40 -13.92
N ARG A 157 5.57 27.57 -13.76
CA ARG A 157 5.84 28.50 -14.88
C ARG A 157 6.83 27.92 -15.89
N ILE A 158 7.85 27.19 -15.44
CA ILE A 158 8.78 26.48 -16.34
C ILE A 158 8.03 25.41 -17.14
N ASP A 159 7.18 24.63 -16.48
CA ASP A 159 6.35 23.60 -17.12
C ASP A 159 5.35 24.25 -18.11
N GLN A 160 4.67 25.34 -17.72
CA GLN A 160 3.71 26.09 -18.54
C GLN A 160 4.36 26.77 -19.76
N HIS A 161 5.55 27.36 -19.60
CA HIS A 161 6.27 27.99 -20.70
C HIS A 161 6.58 26.93 -21.76
N LEU A 162 7.10 25.76 -21.38
CA LEU A 162 7.42 24.68 -22.31
C LEU A 162 6.18 24.10 -23.02
N GLU A 163 5.02 24.05 -22.35
CA GLU A 163 3.72 23.72 -22.96
C GLU A 163 3.29 24.74 -24.02
N GLN A 164 3.51 26.03 -23.78
CA GLN A 164 3.21 27.10 -24.74
C GLN A 164 4.21 27.12 -25.92
N PHE A 165 5.52 26.88 -25.67
CA PHE A 165 6.55 26.76 -26.71
C PHE A 165 6.26 25.59 -27.66
N GLY A 166 5.69 24.49 -27.18
CA GLY A 166 5.28 23.37 -28.02
C GLY A 166 4.16 23.66 -29.02
N ARG A 167 3.46 24.80 -28.91
CA ARG A 167 2.44 25.25 -29.86
C ARG A 167 2.97 26.22 -30.92
N GLY A 168 4.23 26.66 -30.83
CA GLY A 168 4.87 27.58 -31.77
C GLY A 168 5.22 26.92 -33.11
N ARG A 169 4.66 27.44 -34.21
CA ARG A 169 4.78 26.84 -35.56
C ARG A 169 6.19 26.90 -36.16
N GLN A 170 7.05 27.81 -35.71
CA GLN A 170 8.39 28.04 -36.26
C GLN A 170 9.49 27.17 -35.61
N ASP A 171 9.38 26.83 -34.31
CA ASP A 171 10.38 26.01 -33.61
C ASP A 171 10.18 24.50 -33.79
N LEU A 172 8.96 24.08 -34.17
CA LEU A 172 8.66 22.70 -34.58
C LEU A 172 9.52 22.26 -35.77
N GLU A 173 9.91 23.18 -36.66
CA GLU A 173 10.80 22.88 -37.79
C GLU A 173 12.27 22.78 -37.36
N GLU A 174 12.71 23.59 -36.38
CA GLU A 174 14.08 23.57 -35.87
C GLU A 174 14.36 22.35 -34.96
N LEU A 175 13.37 21.95 -34.14
CA LEU A 175 13.40 20.72 -33.33
C LEU A 175 13.28 19.47 -34.21
N ARG A 176 12.44 19.47 -35.26
CA ARG A 176 12.41 18.40 -36.28
C ARG A 176 13.74 18.24 -37.03
N ARG A 177 14.47 19.35 -37.22
CA ARG A 177 15.82 19.34 -37.82
C ARG A 177 16.86 18.72 -36.89
N ARG A 178 16.73 18.91 -35.58
CA ARG A 178 17.69 18.44 -34.57
C ARG A 178 17.47 16.97 -34.17
N TYR A 179 16.22 16.48 -34.19
CA TYR A 179 15.87 15.11 -33.81
C TYR A 179 15.14 14.41 -34.96
N ARG A 180 15.87 13.53 -35.67
CA ARG A 180 15.52 12.98 -36.99
C ARG A 180 14.47 11.85 -36.99
N ASN A 181 13.76 11.61 -35.88
CA ASN A 181 12.85 10.46 -35.77
C ASN A 181 11.37 10.90 -35.75
N PRO A 182 10.59 10.66 -36.82
CA PRO A 182 9.20 11.12 -36.93
C PRO A 182 8.19 10.38 -36.05
N ARG A 183 8.63 9.39 -35.24
CA ARG A 183 7.76 8.49 -34.48
C ARG A 183 7.43 8.98 -33.06
N GLU A 184 8.20 9.91 -32.50
CA GLU A 184 7.86 10.54 -31.22
C GLU A 184 6.99 11.78 -31.48
N ARG A 185 5.68 11.66 -31.24
CA ARG A 185 4.78 12.81 -31.22
C ARG A 185 5.23 13.72 -30.06
N TYR A 186 5.52 14.98 -30.37
CA TYR A 186 5.98 16.00 -29.41
C TYR A 186 4.87 16.31 -28.40
N ASP A 187 4.94 15.71 -27.20
CA ASP A 187 4.10 16.06 -26.06
C ASP A 187 4.91 16.97 -25.12
N PRO A 188 4.52 18.25 -24.96
CA PRO A 188 5.21 19.18 -24.06
C PRO A 188 5.27 18.71 -22.60
N ARG A 189 4.32 17.87 -22.16
CA ARG A 189 4.38 17.23 -20.83
C ARG A 189 5.64 16.40 -20.67
N THR A 190 6.03 15.65 -21.69
CA THR A 190 7.25 14.82 -21.69
C THR A 190 8.52 15.66 -21.55
N LEU A 191 8.55 16.89 -22.07
CA LEU A 191 9.72 17.78 -21.92
C LEU A 191 9.83 18.37 -20.51
N SER A 192 8.69 18.74 -19.92
CA SER A 192 8.64 19.21 -18.53
C SER A 192 9.13 18.12 -17.56
N GLU A 193 8.69 16.87 -17.78
CA GLU A 193 9.14 15.69 -17.04
C GLU A 193 10.66 15.47 -17.20
N ARG A 194 11.19 15.47 -18.42
CA ARG A 194 12.64 15.30 -18.67
C ARG A 194 13.50 16.35 -17.97
N ARG A 195 13.06 17.61 -17.92
CA ARG A 195 13.80 18.66 -17.19
C ARG A 195 13.75 18.44 -15.68
N ARG A 196 12.60 18.05 -15.13
CA ARG A 196 12.47 17.69 -13.71
C ARG A 196 13.40 16.51 -13.37
N ASP A 197 13.41 15.48 -14.21
CA ASP A 197 14.28 14.32 -14.02
C ASP A 197 15.76 14.73 -14.07
N SER A 198 16.15 15.56 -15.05
CA SER A 198 17.52 16.09 -15.15
C SER A 198 17.93 16.95 -13.95
N LEU A 199 17.01 17.73 -13.35
CA LEU A 199 17.28 18.48 -12.13
C LEU A 199 17.53 17.53 -10.95
N LEU A 200 16.72 16.49 -10.83
CA LEU A 200 16.80 15.50 -9.75
C LEU A 200 18.01 14.57 -9.89
N ASP A 201 18.51 14.36 -11.10
CA ASP A 201 19.68 13.54 -11.40
C ASP A 201 21.01 14.31 -11.27
N ASP A 202 20.97 15.63 -11.11
CA ASP A 202 22.14 16.49 -10.84
C ASP A 202 22.12 17.00 -9.38
N PRO A 203 22.87 16.37 -8.45
CA PRO A 203 22.90 16.78 -7.05
C PRO A 203 23.36 18.23 -6.84
N ALA A 204 24.25 18.74 -7.69
CA ALA A 204 24.75 20.10 -7.57
C ALA A 204 23.67 21.12 -7.98
N ALA A 205 22.91 20.81 -9.04
CA ALA A 205 21.76 21.63 -9.43
C ALA A 205 20.65 21.56 -8.37
N ALA A 206 20.30 20.35 -7.90
CA ALA A 206 19.27 20.15 -6.88
C ALA A 206 19.57 20.90 -5.58
N ALA A 207 20.85 20.98 -5.16
CA ALA A 207 21.27 21.71 -3.96
C ALA A 207 21.06 23.23 -4.03
N THR A 208 20.87 23.81 -5.22
CA THR A 208 20.60 25.25 -5.40
C THR A 208 19.12 25.62 -5.37
N VAL A 209 18.25 24.62 -5.35
CA VAL A 209 16.79 24.77 -5.42
C VAL A 209 16.19 24.60 -4.01
N PRO A 210 15.11 25.32 -3.66
CA PRO A 210 14.45 25.13 -2.37
C PRO A 210 14.05 23.66 -2.12
N HIS A 211 14.24 23.19 -0.89
CA HIS A 211 14.05 21.79 -0.53
C HIS A 211 12.63 21.29 -0.86
N GLU A 212 11.60 22.12 -0.66
CA GLU A 212 10.21 21.77 -0.95
C GLU A 212 9.96 21.58 -2.45
N VAL A 213 10.62 22.36 -3.31
CA VAL A 213 10.53 22.18 -4.77
C VAL A 213 11.11 20.82 -5.16
N ILE A 214 12.25 20.45 -4.61
CA ILE A 214 12.84 19.12 -4.79
C ILE A 214 11.92 18.02 -4.26
N ALA A 215 11.31 18.21 -3.09
CA ALA A 215 10.37 17.25 -2.49
C ALA A 215 9.17 16.96 -3.40
N PHE A 216 8.50 18.00 -3.91
CA PHE A 216 7.35 17.85 -4.81
C PHE A 216 7.75 17.36 -6.20
N ALA A 217 8.93 17.74 -6.71
CA ALA A 217 9.49 17.19 -7.94
C ALA A 217 9.76 15.68 -7.82
N SER A 218 10.37 15.25 -6.71
CA SER A 218 10.62 13.84 -6.43
C SER A 218 9.33 13.04 -6.28
N ALA A 219 8.32 13.58 -5.57
CA ALA A 219 7.00 12.94 -5.49
C ALA A 219 6.37 12.79 -6.87
N SER A 220 6.41 13.84 -7.69
CA SER A 220 5.91 13.80 -9.07
C SER A 220 6.64 12.76 -9.91
N ARG A 221 7.97 12.65 -9.84
CA ARG A 221 8.77 11.63 -10.54
C ARG A 221 8.46 10.21 -10.04
N PHE A 222 8.17 10.06 -8.75
CA PHE A 222 7.88 8.76 -8.15
C PHE A 222 6.61 8.11 -8.73
N TYR A 223 5.54 8.90 -8.92
CA TYR A 223 4.28 8.43 -9.50
C TYR A 223 4.23 8.54 -11.03
N ASN A 224 4.85 9.56 -11.63
CA ASN A 224 4.95 9.71 -13.08
C ASN A 224 6.23 9.04 -13.60
N ARG A 225 6.18 7.72 -13.72
CA ARG A 225 7.32 6.89 -14.15
C ARG A 225 7.51 6.97 -15.66
N SER A 226 8.20 8.01 -16.12
CA SER A 226 8.44 8.28 -17.53
C SER A 226 9.07 7.08 -18.26
N GLU A 227 9.93 6.30 -17.61
CA GLU A 227 10.54 5.08 -18.19
C GLU A 227 9.55 3.94 -18.43
N GLN A 228 8.41 3.95 -17.74
CA GLN A 228 7.37 2.92 -17.86
C GLN A 228 6.36 3.23 -18.96
N ARG A 229 6.34 4.45 -19.51
CA ARG A 229 5.43 4.78 -20.61
C ARG A 229 5.87 4.07 -21.89
N GLU A 230 5.00 3.25 -22.44
CA GLU A 230 5.17 2.77 -23.82
C GLU A 230 4.97 3.94 -24.79
N PRO A 231 5.75 4.03 -25.87
CA PRO A 231 5.53 5.05 -26.89
C PRO A 231 4.10 4.97 -27.42
N TYR A 232 3.35 6.07 -27.33
CA TYR A 232 1.99 6.13 -27.87
C TYR A 232 2.03 5.98 -29.40
N GLY A 233 1.66 4.81 -29.89
CA GLY A 233 1.54 4.45 -31.31
C GLY A 233 0.47 3.36 -31.48
N PRO A 234 0.00 3.07 -32.71
CA PRO A 234 -0.83 1.88 -32.91
C PRO A 234 -0.04 0.68 -32.40
N LEU A 235 -0.64 -0.08 -31.47
CA LEU A 235 -0.11 -1.36 -31.01
C LEU A 235 0.16 -2.19 -32.28
N ASP A 236 1.43 -2.40 -32.60
CA ASP A 236 1.76 -3.39 -33.61
C ASP A 236 1.32 -4.74 -33.03
N PRO A 237 0.40 -5.48 -33.66
CA PRO A 237 -0.04 -6.77 -33.13
C PRO A 237 1.11 -7.76 -32.91
N GLU A 238 2.24 -7.54 -33.61
CA GLU A 238 3.48 -8.30 -33.45
C GLU A 238 4.34 -7.85 -32.24
N MET A 239 4.05 -6.69 -31.62
CA MET A 239 4.77 -6.16 -30.44
C MET A 239 4.15 -6.53 -29.09
N THR A 240 3.02 -7.22 -29.05
CA THR A 240 2.62 -8.00 -27.87
C THR A 240 3.63 -9.13 -27.72
N ALA A 241 4.77 -8.84 -27.08
CA ALA A 241 5.69 -9.88 -26.66
C ALA A 241 4.84 -10.92 -25.91
N PRO A 242 4.82 -12.20 -26.37
CA PRO A 242 4.08 -13.22 -25.66
C PRO A 242 4.52 -13.16 -24.20
N ARG A 243 3.55 -13.21 -23.27
CA ARG A 243 3.85 -13.36 -21.84
C ARG A 243 4.96 -14.42 -21.76
N PRO A 244 6.12 -14.11 -21.15
CA PRO A 244 7.21 -15.06 -21.07
C PRO A 244 6.62 -16.40 -20.61
N PRO A 245 6.93 -17.52 -21.28
CA PRO A 245 6.41 -18.81 -20.86
C PRO A 245 6.75 -18.97 -19.37
N GLU A 246 5.73 -19.23 -18.56
CA GLU A 246 5.93 -19.47 -17.13
C GLU A 246 6.80 -20.73 -16.99
N SER A 247 8.06 -20.54 -16.58
CA SER A 247 8.98 -21.63 -16.32
C SER A 247 8.68 -22.21 -14.94
N THR A 248 8.81 -23.54 -14.80
CA THR A 248 8.80 -24.18 -13.49
C THR A 248 9.91 -23.56 -12.63
N PRO A 249 9.61 -23.05 -11.42
CA PRO A 249 10.63 -22.44 -10.58
C PRO A 249 11.68 -23.47 -10.16
N ASP A 250 12.96 -23.08 -10.25
CA ASP A 250 14.08 -23.88 -9.77
C ASP A 250 14.09 -24.01 -8.24
N PHE A 251 14.93 -24.90 -7.72
CA PHE A 251 15.10 -25.15 -6.30
C PHE A 251 15.31 -23.85 -5.47
N HIS A 252 16.19 -22.94 -5.89
CA HIS A 252 16.46 -21.71 -5.12
C HIS A 252 15.30 -20.72 -5.17
N THR A 253 14.62 -20.62 -6.32
CA THR A 253 13.37 -19.84 -6.43
C THR A 253 12.29 -20.40 -5.52
N ARG A 254 12.18 -21.74 -5.43
CA ARG A 254 11.25 -22.40 -4.50
C ARG A 254 11.55 -22.06 -3.04
N LEU A 255 12.79 -22.19 -2.61
CA LEU A 255 13.18 -21.82 -1.25
C LEU A 255 12.91 -20.33 -0.95
N SER A 256 13.14 -19.46 -1.93
CA SER A 256 12.90 -18.02 -1.79
C SER A 256 11.40 -17.71 -1.54
N HIS A 257 10.49 -18.37 -2.26
CA HIS A 257 9.04 -18.25 -2.03
C HIS A 257 8.61 -18.78 -0.66
N LEU A 258 9.26 -19.82 -0.15
CA LEU A 258 8.96 -20.39 1.17
C LEU A 258 9.37 -19.50 2.34
N GLY A 259 10.26 -18.53 2.11
CA GLY A 259 10.81 -17.71 3.16
C GLY A 259 9.78 -16.88 3.95
N ASP A 260 8.55 -16.75 3.45
CA ASP A 260 7.47 -15.98 4.08
C ASP A 260 6.60 -16.82 5.03
N TYR A 261 6.96 -18.11 5.18
CA TYR A 261 6.24 -19.09 5.97
C TYR A 261 7.16 -19.72 7.04
N PRO A 262 7.45 -19.02 8.15
CA PRO A 262 8.39 -19.48 9.18
C PRO A 262 8.09 -20.87 9.74
N GLU A 263 6.81 -21.22 9.86
CA GLU A 263 6.39 -22.55 10.32
C GLU A 263 6.72 -23.64 9.28
N LEU A 264 6.53 -23.38 7.99
CA LEU A 264 6.93 -24.31 6.94
C LEU A 264 8.46 -24.44 6.86
N LEU A 265 9.21 -23.35 7.03
CA LEU A 265 10.67 -23.41 7.06
C LEU A 265 11.19 -24.33 8.18
N ARG A 266 10.54 -24.30 9.35
CA ARG A 266 10.85 -25.22 10.46
C ARG A 266 10.56 -26.67 10.10
N ARG A 267 9.38 -26.94 9.55
CA ARG A 267 8.98 -28.29 9.12
C ARG A 267 9.80 -28.83 7.96
N LEU A 268 10.37 -27.96 7.14
CA LEU A 268 11.30 -28.34 6.06
C LEU A 268 12.75 -28.49 6.55
N GLY A 269 13.06 -28.19 7.83
CA GLY A 269 14.42 -28.20 8.35
C GLY A 269 15.31 -27.07 7.79
N LEU A 270 14.71 -26.02 7.22
CA LEU A 270 15.39 -24.83 6.72
C LEU A 270 15.55 -23.77 7.82
N VAL A 271 14.76 -23.86 8.88
CA VAL A 271 14.97 -23.17 10.15
C VAL A 271 15.04 -24.22 11.25
N VAL A 272 16.10 -24.18 12.06
CA VAL A 272 16.32 -25.12 13.16
C VAL A 272 16.42 -24.36 14.46
N ASP A 273 15.48 -24.60 15.38
CA ASP A 273 15.51 -23.97 16.70
C ASP A 273 16.42 -24.78 17.64
N LEU A 274 17.40 -24.10 18.22
CA LEU A 274 18.37 -24.64 19.16
C LEU A 274 18.12 -24.10 20.57
N ARG A 275 18.27 -25.00 21.55
CA ARG A 275 18.34 -24.70 22.97
C ARG A 275 19.80 -24.82 23.40
N VAL A 276 20.40 -23.71 23.80
CA VAL A 276 21.82 -23.64 24.17
C VAL A 276 21.93 -23.48 25.67
N ARG A 277 22.49 -24.48 26.35
CA ARG A 277 22.62 -24.46 27.81
C ARG A 277 23.84 -23.63 28.21
N LEU A 278 23.64 -22.63 29.06
CA LEU A 278 24.72 -21.83 29.61
C LEU A 278 25.46 -22.63 30.69
N ALA A 279 26.66 -23.11 30.34
CA ALA A 279 27.58 -23.70 31.33
C ALA A 279 28.32 -22.61 32.13
N ASP A 280 28.57 -21.46 31.50
CA ASP A 280 29.29 -20.30 32.03
C ASP A 280 28.57 -18.99 31.68
N ARG A 281 28.97 -17.87 32.30
CA ARG A 281 28.49 -16.54 31.88
C ARG A 281 29.11 -16.17 30.53
N ILE A 282 28.27 -15.84 29.56
CA ILE A 282 28.70 -15.22 28.30
C ILE A 282 28.81 -13.69 28.47
N PRO A 283 29.62 -13.00 27.65
CA PRO A 283 29.66 -11.53 27.66
C PRO A 283 28.32 -10.87 27.32
N GLU A 284 28.11 -9.65 27.81
CA GLU A 284 26.90 -8.86 27.50
C GLU A 284 26.79 -8.48 26.01
N SER A 285 27.92 -8.42 25.30
CA SER A 285 27.94 -8.22 23.86
C SER A 285 29.11 -8.96 23.23
N SER A 286 28.85 -9.75 22.20
CA SER A 286 29.89 -10.42 21.41
C SER A 286 29.36 -10.92 20.07
N VAL A 287 29.97 -11.99 19.53
CA VAL A 287 29.53 -12.70 18.34
C VAL A 287 29.22 -14.16 18.67
N VAL A 288 28.27 -14.74 17.94
CA VAL A 288 27.86 -16.14 18.03
C VAL A 288 27.81 -16.77 16.64
N ARG A 289 28.21 -18.04 16.50
CA ARG A 289 28.04 -18.83 15.28
C ARG A 289 27.69 -20.28 15.60
N VAL A 290 27.16 -21.00 14.61
CA VAL A 290 26.75 -22.39 14.78
C VAL A 290 27.68 -23.32 14.02
N VAL A 291 28.20 -24.33 14.72
CA VAL A 291 28.95 -25.40 14.11
C VAL A 291 28.03 -26.60 14.00
N ALA A 292 27.55 -26.87 12.78
CA ALA A 292 26.79 -28.07 12.46
C ALA A 292 27.75 -29.18 11.98
N ASN A 293 27.66 -30.37 12.58
CA ASN A 293 28.38 -31.54 12.14
C ASN A 293 27.39 -32.64 11.72
N ILE A 294 27.51 -33.08 10.48
CA ILE A 294 26.71 -34.17 9.88
C ILE A 294 27.71 -35.13 9.24
N ASP A 295 27.84 -36.33 9.83
CA ASP A 295 28.91 -37.29 9.52
C ASP A 295 28.81 -37.86 8.08
N GLU A 296 27.62 -37.85 7.46
CA GLU A 296 27.32 -38.51 6.18
C GLU A 296 27.18 -37.55 4.96
N LEU A 297 27.54 -36.26 5.08
CA LEU A 297 27.43 -35.33 3.94
C LEU A 297 28.34 -35.73 2.77
N SER A 298 27.82 -35.59 1.56
CA SER A 298 28.52 -35.95 0.33
C SER A 298 29.82 -35.16 0.12
N ALA A 299 30.75 -35.76 -0.63
CA ALA A 299 32.00 -35.12 -1.03
C ALA A 299 31.82 -33.92 -1.99
N LEU A 300 30.60 -33.65 -2.47
CA LEU A 300 30.26 -32.46 -3.25
C LEU A 300 30.19 -31.20 -2.37
N ASN A 301 30.17 -31.37 -1.05
CA ASN A 301 30.08 -30.29 -0.10
C ASN A 301 31.43 -29.57 0.06
N VAL A 302 31.43 -28.28 -0.28
CA VAL A 302 32.50 -27.34 0.05
C VAL A 302 32.36 -27.00 1.55
N PRO A 303 33.44 -26.63 2.29
CA PRO A 303 33.35 -26.42 3.74
C PRO A 303 32.16 -25.57 4.17
N LEU A 304 31.50 -26.04 5.23
CA LEU A 304 30.35 -25.40 5.85
C LEU A 304 30.63 -23.91 6.12
N ALA A 305 29.80 -23.03 5.57
CA ALA A 305 29.90 -21.61 5.84
C ALA A 305 29.03 -21.29 7.06
N SER A 306 29.64 -20.84 8.15
CA SER A 306 28.91 -20.35 9.33
C SER A 306 29.40 -18.94 9.67
N PRO A 307 28.74 -17.89 9.17
CA PRO A 307 29.07 -16.52 9.55
C PRO A 307 28.84 -16.32 11.05
N TRP A 308 29.54 -15.34 11.61
CA TRP A 308 29.27 -14.82 12.93
C TRP A 308 28.05 -13.91 12.90
N THR A 309 27.29 -13.89 13.98
CA THR A 309 26.23 -12.91 14.23
C THR A 309 26.55 -12.18 15.53
N ALA A 310 26.65 -10.86 15.46
CA ALA A 310 26.81 -10.03 16.64
C ALA A 310 25.55 -10.10 17.51
N TYR A 311 25.70 -10.14 18.83
CA TYR A 311 24.59 -10.21 19.77
C TYR A 311 24.76 -9.25 20.94
N ASP A 312 23.61 -8.88 21.53
CA ASP A 312 23.49 -8.25 22.84
C ASP A 312 22.73 -9.21 23.78
N PHE A 313 23.18 -9.28 25.04
CA PHE A 313 22.66 -10.14 26.09
C PHE A 313 22.66 -9.37 27.43
N ASP A 314 21.51 -9.28 28.08
CA ASP A 314 21.38 -8.58 29.38
C ASP A 314 20.96 -9.49 30.53
N GLY A 315 20.84 -10.80 30.28
CA GLY A 315 20.36 -11.80 31.24
C GLY A 315 18.90 -12.20 31.02
N ASP A 316 18.06 -11.27 30.60
CA ASP A 316 16.63 -11.52 30.36
C ASP A 316 16.36 -11.71 28.86
N GLY A 317 17.14 -11.06 27.99
CA GLY A 317 17.05 -11.21 26.54
C GLY A 317 18.40 -11.38 25.85
N PHE A 318 18.29 -11.88 24.62
CA PHE A 318 19.40 -12.26 23.75
C PHE A 318 18.98 -11.95 22.31
N TRP A 319 19.62 -10.95 21.69
CA TRP A 319 19.18 -10.40 20.40
C TRP A 319 20.34 -10.25 19.44
N PRO A 320 20.09 -10.25 18.11
CA PRO A 320 21.07 -9.72 17.17
C PRO A 320 21.39 -8.27 17.54
N ALA A 321 22.66 -7.93 17.65
CA ALA A 321 23.10 -6.58 17.99
C ALA A 321 23.04 -5.68 16.74
N PRO A 322 22.63 -4.40 16.87
CA PRO A 322 22.71 -3.46 15.77
C PRO A 322 24.17 -3.16 15.43
N ARG A 323 24.45 -2.92 14.14
CA ARG A 323 25.78 -2.50 13.69
C ARG A 323 26.14 -1.12 14.25
N GLU A 324 25.18 -0.21 14.26
CA GLU A 324 25.31 1.14 14.79
C GLU A 324 24.43 1.28 16.03
N ARG A 325 25.03 1.35 17.22
CA ARG A 325 24.27 1.39 18.48
C ARG A 325 23.51 2.69 18.73
N VAL A 326 23.98 3.80 18.16
CA VAL A 326 23.42 5.15 18.38
C VAL A 326 22.48 5.55 17.25
N ASP A 327 22.81 5.20 16.01
CA ASP A 327 22.07 5.64 14.82
C ASP A 327 21.27 4.51 14.15
N GLY A 328 21.39 3.28 14.66
CA GLY A 328 20.66 2.12 14.15
C GLY A 328 19.15 2.22 14.37
N ASP A 329 18.39 1.73 13.39
CA ASP A 329 16.92 1.74 13.42
C ASP A 329 16.34 0.79 14.47
N VAL A 330 17.07 -0.28 14.83
CA VAL A 330 16.59 -1.36 15.71
C VAL A 330 17.52 -1.57 16.88
N VAL A 331 16.98 -1.66 18.10
CA VAL A 331 17.72 -1.99 19.32
C VAL A 331 16.94 -3.05 20.10
N HIS A 332 17.60 -4.11 20.54
CA HIS A 332 16.99 -5.23 21.27
C HIS A 332 15.74 -5.79 20.57
N GLY A 333 15.79 -5.89 19.24
CA GLY A 333 14.68 -6.40 18.42
C GLY A 333 13.47 -5.47 18.31
N MET A 334 13.56 -4.22 18.77
CA MET A 334 12.52 -3.20 18.66
C MET A 334 12.96 -2.07 17.73
N LEU A 335 12.08 -1.64 16.83
CA LEU A 335 12.27 -0.43 16.03
C LEU A 335 12.23 0.78 16.96
N ARG A 336 13.20 1.69 16.81
CA ARG A 336 13.27 2.96 17.55
C ARG A 336 12.29 4.01 17.03
N ILE A 337 11.02 3.63 16.96
CA ILE A 337 9.95 4.43 16.35
C ILE A 337 9.66 5.75 17.11
N GLU A 338 10.13 5.87 18.34
CA GLU A 338 10.13 7.07 19.16
C GLU A 338 11.08 8.16 18.63
N GLU A 339 12.08 7.79 17.82
CA GLU A 339 13.09 8.72 17.29
C GLU A 339 12.51 9.60 16.18
N ARG A 340 12.01 10.76 16.58
CA ARG A 340 11.31 11.71 15.70
C ARG A 340 12.17 12.32 14.60
N GLU A 341 13.49 12.21 14.68
CA GLU A 341 14.37 12.59 13.57
C GLU A 341 14.36 11.54 12.46
N LEU A 342 14.10 10.27 12.79
CA LEU A 342 14.07 9.16 11.85
C LEU A 342 12.66 8.78 11.41
N PHE A 343 11.68 8.82 12.30
CA PHE A 343 10.32 8.31 12.04
C PHE A 343 9.25 9.38 12.22
N ASP A 344 8.25 9.36 11.33
CA ASP A 344 7.03 10.16 11.43
C ASP A 344 5.79 9.27 11.29
N VAL A 345 4.68 9.70 11.88
CA VAL A 345 3.35 9.11 11.66
C VAL A 345 2.47 10.10 10.91
N HIS A 346 1.85 9.65 9.83
CA HIS A 346 0.92 10.44 9.03
C HIS A 346 -0.47 9.80 9.06
N THR A 347 -1.51 10.63 9.26
CA THR A 347 -2.93 10.25 9.23
C THR A 347 -3.66 10.76 7.99
N VAL A 348 -2.96 11.53 7.15
CA VAL A 348 -3.43 12.08 5.88
C VAL A 348 -2.72 11.35 4.74
N ASP A 349 -3.43 11.16 3.63
CA ASP A 349 -2.84 10.68 2.37
C ASP A 349 -1.85 11.72 1.81
N VAL A 350 -0.57 11.60 2.19
CA VAL A 350 0.49 12.52 1.80
C VAL A 350 0.74 12.46 0.30
N ASP A 351 0.75 11.26 -0.27
CA ASP A 351 0.95 10.96 -1.68
C ASP A 351 -0.09 11.70 -2.55
N GLY A 352 -1.36 11.48 -2.26
CA GLY A 352 -2.47 12.13 -2.95
C GLY A 352 -2.49 13.63 -2.73
N ALA A 353 -2.12 14.11 -1.53
CA ALA A 353 -1.98 15.54 -1.26
C ALA A 353 -0.83 16.17 -2.07
N ALA A 354 0.29 15.46 -2.24
CA ALA A 354 1.45 15.93 -3.00
C ALA A 354 1.05 16.27 -4.43
N LEU A 355 0.43 15.31 -5.12
CA LEU A 355 0.01 15.45 -6.52
C LEU A 355 -1.04 16.56 -6.66
N LYS A 356 -2.06 16.56 -5.80
CA LYS A 356 -3.13 17.56 -5.85
C LYS A 356 -2.61 18.98 -5.60
N VAL A 357 -1.68 19.17 -4.67
CA VAL A 357 -1.13 20.49 -4.35
C VAL A 357 -0.19 20.97 -5.45
N ALA A 358 0.63 20.09 -6.04
CA ALA A 358 1.45 20.42 -7.20
C ALA A 358 0.57 20.84 -8.40
N ASP A 359 -0.44 20.05 -8.75
CA ASP A 359 -1.37 20.36 -9.85
C ASP A 359 -2.17 21.63 -9.59
N PHE A 360 -2.53 21.88 -8.33
CA PHE A 360 -3.21 23.12 -7.94
C PHE A 360 -2.31 24.34 -8.09
N ALA A 361 -1.02 24.24 -7.75
CA ALA A 361 -0.06 25.33 -7.97
C ALA A 361 0.04 25.70 -9.46
N VAL A 362 0.07 24.70 -10.35
CA VAL A 362 0.06 24.92 -11.82
C VAL A 362 -1.22 25.61 -12.27
N ASN A 363 -2.38 25.15 -11.80
CA ASN A 363 -3.66 25.76 -12.15
C ASN A 363 -3.81 27.18 -11.61
N LEU A 364 -3.28 27.44 -10.41
CA LEU A 364 -3.32 28.76 -9.78
C LEU A 364 -2.48 29.77 -10.58
N GLU A 365 -1.29 29.39 -11.04
CA GLU A 365 -0.49 30.26 -11.92
C GLU A 365 -1.19 30.55 -13.26
N ARG A 366 -1.86 29.54 -13.84
CA ARG A 366 -2.66 29.73 -15.06
C ARG A 366 -3.86 30.65 -14.84
N LEU A 367 -4.49 30.58 -13.67
CA LEU A 367 -5.62 31.44 -13.29
C LEU A 367 -5.22 32.90 -13.11
N LEU A 368 -3.97 33.17 -12.73
CA LEU A 368 -3.43 34.50 -12.47
C LEU A 368 -2.69 35.13 -13.66
N ASP A 369 -2.52 34.37 -14.73
CA ASP A 369 -2.02 34.88 -16.00
C ASP A 369 -3.08 35.80 -16.61
N GLU A 370 -2.78 37.11 -16.65
CA GLU A 370 -3.69 38.16 -17.14
C GLU A 370 -4.21 37.87 -18.56
N GLY A 371 -3.44 37.15 -19.38
CA GLY A 371 -3.85 36.73 -20.72
C GLY A 371 -5.02 35.73 -20.75
N ASN A 372 -5.30 35.05 -19.64
CA ASN A 372 -6.38 34.05 -19.50
C ASN A 372 -7.57 34.56 -18.67
N HIS A 373 -7.53 35.80 -18.19
CA HIS A 373 -8.61 36.36 -17.36
C HIS A 373 -9.86 36.65 -18.20
N THR A 374 -11.01 36.20 -17.70
CA THR A 374 -12.34 36.53 -18.23
C THR A 374 -13.20 37.10 -17.11
N THR A 375 -14.36 37.67 -17.43
CA THR A 375 -15.32 38.17 -16.42
C THR A 375 -15.87 37.07 -15.50
N VAL A 376 -15.64 35.79 -15.82
CA VAL A 376 -16.05 34.63 -15.01
C VAL A 376 -14.87 33.95 -14.29
N THR A 377 -13.64 34.48 -14.40
CA THR A 377 -12.49 33.94 -13.67
C THR A 377 -12.67 34.20 -12.18
N PRO A 378 -12.59 33.17 -11.31
CA PRO A 378 -12.84 33.34 -9.89
C PRO A 378 -11.70 34.09 -9.19
N ALA A 379 -12.05 35.05 -8.33
CA ALA A 379 -11.10 35.80 -7.50
C ALA A 379 -10.57 34.98 -6.31
N ALA A 380 -11.28 33.94 -5.89
CA ALA A 380 -10.91 33.06 -4.79
C ALA A 380 -11.13 31.59 -5.18
N SER A 381 -10.29 30.69 -4.67
CA SER A 381 -10.37 29.25 -4.97
C SER A 381 -10.24 28.42 -3.70
N SER A 382 -10.97 27.31 -3.59
CA SER A 382 -10.71 26.33 -2.54
C SER A 382 -9.31 25.72 -2.71
N VAL A 383 -8.65 25.40 -1.61
CA VAL A 383 -7.51 24.47 -1.63
C VAL A 383 -7.97 23.06 -2.02
N PRO A 384 -7.06 22.18 -2.48
CA PRO A 384 -7.43 20.82 -2.81
C PRO A 384 -8.11 20.07 -1.64
N SER A 385 -8.78 18.96 -1.93
CA SER A 385 -9.31 18.11 -0.87
C SER A 385 -8.24 17.18 -0.32
N LEU A 386 -8.10 17.15 1.00
CA LEU A 386 -7.35 16.10 1.70
C LEU A 386 -8.20 14.84 1.81
N ARG A 387 -7.53 13.72 2.06
CA ARG A 387 -8.15 12.44 2.40
C ARG A 387 -7.54 11.92 3.68
N SER A 388 -8.39 11.36 4.54
CA SER A 388 -7.88 10.63 5.71
C SER A 388 -7.25 9.33 5.19
N ALA A 389 -6.04 9.03 5.61
CA ALA A 389 -5.40 7.73 5.41
C ALA A 389 -5.58 6.89 6.68
N GLY A 390 -4.94 5.73 6.75
CA GLY A 390 -4.70 5.05 8.04
C GLY A 390 -3.63 5.77 8.87
N LEU A 391 -3.01 5.06 9.82
CA LEU A 391 -1.75 5.50 10.45
C LEU A 391 -0.56 4.96 9.66
N THR A 392 0.12 5.82 8.91
CA THR A 392 1.29 5.46 8.09
C THR A 392 2.57 5.90 8.76
N VAL A 393 3.49 4.97 9.00
CA VAL A 393 4.81 5.25 9.56
C VAL A 393 5.82 5.38 8.43
N THR A 394 6.54 6.49 8.39
CA THR A 394 7.61 6.75 7.43
C THR A 394 8.96 6.77 8.12
N ARG A 395 10.00 6.40 7.38
CA ARG A 395 11.41 6.55 7.79
C ARG A 395 12.07 7.57 6.87
N ALA A 396 12.57 8.66 7.44
CA ALA A 396 13.33 9.65 6.71
C ALA A 396 14.58 9.03 6.05
N SER A 397 14.88 9.47 4.83
CA SER A 397 16.07 9.03 4.06
C SER A 397 16.16 7.50 3.92
N ARG A 398 15.01 6.81 3.85
CA ARG A 398 14.96 5.34 3.74
C ARG A 398 15.71 4.83 2.51
N ALA A 399 15.73 5.59 1.42
CA ALA A 399 16.47 5.21 0.21
C ALA A 399 17.98 5.11 0.45
N ASP A 400 18.55 6.01 1.25
CA ASP A 400 19.98 5.97 1.58
C ASP A 400 20.30 4.76 2.45
N ARG A 401 19.43 4.45 3.41
CA ARG A 401 19.54 3.26 4.25
C ARG A 401 19.48 1.97 3.43
N ILE A 402 18.53 1.84 2.51
CA ILE A 402 18.47 0.66 1.64
C ILE A 402 19.69 0.57 0.72
N ARG A 403 20.24 1.69 0.24
CA ARG A 403 21.49 1.70 -0.53
C ARG A 403 22.64 1.11 0.29
N THR A 404 22.83 1.56 1.53
CA THR A 404 23.84 1.02 2.44
C THR A 404 23.64 -0.48 2.70
N LEU A 405 22.39 -0.95 2.85
CA LEU A 405 22.11 -2.39 3.02
C LEU A 405 22.43 -3.20 1.76
N LEU A 406 22.16 -2.68 0.55
CA LEU A 406 22.50 -3.35 -0.70
C LEU A 406 24.02 -3.42 -0.92
N GLU A 407 24.75 -2.35 -0.61
CA GLU A 407 26.22 -2.34 -0.63
C GLU A 407 26.78 -3.35 0.38
N ARG A 408 26.21 -3.39 1.59
CA ARG A 408 26.58 -4.36 2.62
C ARG A 408 26.31 -5.80 2.19
N ALA A 409 25.17 -6.09 1.58
CA ALA A 409 24.85 -7.43 1.08
C ALA A 409 25.88 -7.91 0.05
N ARG A 410 26.34 -7.02 -0.85
CA ARG A 410 27.41 -7.31 -1.81
C ARG A 410 28.74 -7.60 -1.12
N GLU A 411 29.11 -6.83 -0.11
CA GLU A 411 30.32 -7.07 0.69
C GLU A 411 30.28 -8.41 1.44
N LEU A 412 29.13 -8.73 2.05
CA LEU A 412 28.92 -9.98 2.76
C LEU A 412 29.07 -11.18 1.83
N ASP A 413 28.45 -11.14 0.65
CA ASP A 413 28.55 -12.23 -0.32
C ASP A 413 29.98 -12.43 -0.84
N GLN A 414 30.71 -11.34 -1.11
CA GLN A 414 32.13 -11.39 -1.50
C GLN A 414 33.04 -11.93 -0.39
N GLY A 415 32.65 -11.77 0.87
CA GLY A 415 33.38 -12.28 2.04
C GLY A 415 33.07 -13.72 2.41
N LEU A 416 32.06 -14.35 1.81
CA LEU A 416 31.67 -15.73 2.14
C LEU A 416 32.83 -16.71 1.87
N GLY A 417 33.09 -17.57 2.84
CA GLY A 417 34.21 -18.52 2.83
C GLY A 417 35.46 -18.05 3.61
N GLY A 418 35.47 -16.81 4.12
CA GLY A 418 36.42 -16.34 5.13
C GLY A 418 35.87 -16.43 6.56
N ASP A 419 36.76 -16.50 7.56
CA ASP A 419 36.40 -16.60 9.00
C ASP A 419 35.88 -15.28 9.62
N GLU A 420 35.95 -14.15 8.90
CA GLU A 420 35.71 -12.80 9.45
C GLU A 420 34.34 -12.18 9.13
N VAL A 421 33.41 -12.93 8.53
CA VAL A 421 32.07 -12.41 8.22
C VAL A 421 31.23 -12.28 9.49
N VAL A 422 30.87 -11.04 9.85
CA VAL A 422 29.97 -10.72 10.96
C VAL A 422 28.69 -10.07 10.45
N LEU A 423 27.56 -10.68 10.80
CA LEU A 423 26.20 -10.21 10.59
C LEU A 423 25.70 -9.45 11.81
N TYR A 424 24.88 -8.44 11.56
CA TYR A 424 24.22 -7.63 12.60
C TYR A 424 22.69 -7.70 12.44
N ALA A 425 21.96 -7.12 13.40
CA ALA A 425 20.50 -7.01 13.34
C ALA A 425 20.01 -6.43 11.99
N ASP A 426 20.74 -5.47 11.46
CA ASP A 426 20.52 -4.81 10.17
C ASP A 426 20.57 -5.78 8.98
N ASP A 427 21.42 -6.81 9.06
CA ASP A 427 21.66 -7.78 7.98
C ASP A 427 20.67 -8.96 8.03
N VAL A 428 20.17 -9.27 9.23
CA VAL A 428 19.27 -10.43 9.48
C VAL A 428 17.81 -10.02 9.67
N ALA A 429 17.48 -8.74 9.70
CA ALA A 429 16.10 -8.26 9.77
C ALA A 429 15.40 -8.38 8.41
N ARG A 430 14.25 -9.05 8.40
CA ARG A 430 13.41 -9.25 7.22
C ARG A 430 12.26 -8.26 7.14
N GLY A 431 11.83 -7.75 8.28
CA GLY A 431 10.69 -6.85 8.37
C GLY A 431 10.28 -6.52 9.80
N TYR A 432 9.03 -6.11 9.96
CA TYR A 432 8.51 -5.64 11.24
C TYR A 432 7.14 -6.25 11.56
N ARG A 433 6.92 -6.54 12.85
CA ARG A 433 5.62 -6.84 13.44
C ARG A 433 5.14 -5.61 14.21
N VAL A 434 4.07 -5.01 13.75
CA VAL A 434 3.48 -3.80 14.31
C VAL A 434 2.43 -4.16 15.35
N ASP A 435 2.55 -3.57 16.54
CA ASP A 435 1.49 -3.59 17.55
C ASP A 435 0.90 -2.18 17.68
N VAL A 436 -0.40 -2.11 17.96
CA VAL A 436 -1.15 -0.86 18.18
C VAL A 436 -1.77 -0.86 19.57
N HIS A 437 -1.60 0.26 20.27
CA HIS A 437 -2.34 0.60 21.48
C HIS A 437 -3.54 1.48 21.12
N ASP A 438 -4.77 1.06 21.46
CA ASP A 438 -5.96 1.91 21.38
C ASP A 438 -6.27 2.50 22.77
N ASP A 439 -6.12 3.82 22.92
CA ASP A 439 -6.33 4.54 24.18
C ASP A 439 -7.75 4.34 24.75
N ALA A 440 -8.75 4.07 23.90
CA ALA A 440 -10.12 3.82 24.37
C ALA A 440 -10.27 2.44 25.04
N THR A 441 -9.40 1.49 24.72
CA THR A 441 -9.42 0.12 25.31
C THR A 441 -8.29 -0.12 26.30
N GLY A 442 -7.20 0.65 26.22
CA GLY A 442 -6.00 0.47 27.05
C GLY A 442 -5.23 -0.81 26.73
N GLN A 443 -5.34 -1.34 25.50
CA GLN A 443 -4.76 -2.63 25.13
C GLN A 443 -3.84 -2.50 23.91
N TRP A 444 -2.67 -3.14 24.00
CA TRP A 444 -1.80 -3.44 22.87
C TRP A 444 -2.32 -4.67 22.11
N ARG A 445 -2.36 -4.56 20.78
CA ARG A 445 -2.77 -5.65 19.88
C ARG A 445 -1.85 -5.70 18.67
N SER A 446 -1.38 -6.89 18.34
CA SER A 446 -0.61 -7.15 17.12
C SER A 446 -1.51 -7.01 15.88
N LEU A 447 -1.00 -6.34 14.85
CA LEU A 447 -1.64 -6.27 13.54
C LEU A 447 -1.37 -7.50 12.67
N HIS A 448 -0.53 -8.41 13.16
CA HIS A 448 0.03 -9.52 12.39
C HIS A 448 -0.47 -10.90 12.81
N ALA A 449 -1.25 -10.99 13.88
CA ALA A 449 -1.88 -12.23 14.31
C ALA A 449 -2.79 -12.77 13.19
N ARG A 450 -2.45 -13.95 12.67
CA ARG A 450 -3.16 -14.58 11.56
C ARG A 450 -3.27 -16.09 11.78
N ARG A 451 -4.25 -16.68 11.10
CA ARG A 451 -4.41 -18.10 10.90
C ARG A 451 -4.04 -18.41 9.46
N GLY A 452 -3.01 -19.23 9.27
CA GLY A 452 -2.59 -19.76 7.98
C GLY A 452 -3.15 -21.15 7.75
N ASP A 453 -3.91 -21.31 6.68
CA ASP A 453 -4.38 -22.60 6.18
C ASP A 453 -3.53 -22.99 4.95
N TYR A 454 -2.76 -24.06 5.10
CA TYR A 454 -1.86 -24.60 4.09
C TYR A 454 -2.45 -25.90 3.54
N ARG A 455 -2.68 -25.94 2.23
CA ARG A 455 -3.19 -27.11 1.52
C ARG A 455 -2.17 -27.61 0.53
N PHE A 456 -1.88 -28.90 0.54
CA PHE A 456 -0.89 -29.52 -0.33
C PHE A 456 -1.56 -30.29 -1.46
N ASP A 457 -0.95 -30.30 -2.64
CA ASP A 457 -1.47 -31.04 -3.79
C ASP A 457 -1.26 -32.57 -3.66
N SER A 458 -0.41 -33.00 -2.71
CA SER A 458 -0.13 -34.41 -2.42
C SER A 458 -1.05 -34.94 -1.32
N ASP A 459 -1.73 -36.07 -1.58
CA ASP A 459 -2.55 -36.77 -0.58
C ASP A 459 -1.71 -37.44 0.54
N GLU A 460 -0.38 -37.52 0.38
CA GLU A 460 0.52 -38.11 1.38
C GLU A 460 0.87 -37.13 2.52
N VAL A 461 0.60 -35.83 2.34
CA VAL A 461 0.88 -34.78 3.32
C VAL A 461 -0.43 -34.18 3.81
N ALA A 462 -0.63 -34.18 5.12
CA ALA A 462 -1.83 -33.60 5.71
C ALA A 462 -1.85 -32.07 5.58
N ASP A 463 -3.02 -31.51 5.26
CA ASP A 463 -3.27 -30.08 5.37
C ASP A 463 -2.94 -29.57 6.78
N LEU A 464 -2.48 -28.33 6.85
CA LEU A 464 -1.99 -27.71 8.07
C LEU A 464 -2.73 -26.39 8.33
N THR A 465 -3.21 -26.20 9.56
CA THR A 465 -3.73 -24.91 10.05
C THR A 465 -2.89 -24.46 11.24
N VAL A 466 -2.35 -23.24 11.17
CA VAL A 466 -1.44 -22.69 12.18
C VAL A 466 -1.86 -21.26 12.50
N ASP A 467 -1.96 -20.95 13.79
CA ASP A 467 -2.08 -19.58 14.27
C ASP A 467 -0.67 -19.05 14.55
N ASP A 468 -0.24 -18.03 13.80
CA ASP A 468 1.09 -17.42 13.89
C ASP A 468 1.02 -15.88 13.79
N GLU A 469 2.19 -15.23 13.70
CA GLU A 469 2.31 -13.82 13.35
C GLU A 469 3.07 -13.64 12.04
N GLY A 470 2.44 -12.96 11.08
CA GLY A 470 3.13 -12.46 9.89
C GLY A 470 4.03 -11.25 10.19
N TYR A 471 4.47 -10.53 9.16
CA TYR A 471 5.25 -9.30 9.28
C TYR A 471 5.15 -8.48 7.98
N VAL A 472 5.35 -7.16 8.05
CA VAL A 472 5.54 -6.29 6.88
C VAL A 472 7.01 -6.31 6.45
N LYS A 473 7.29 -6.36 5.14
CA LYS A 473 8.65 -6.41 4.61
C LYS A 473 9.43 -5.13 4.89
N GLY A 474 10.69 -5.27 5.31
CA GLY A 474 11.58 -4.15 5.62
C GLY A 474 11.94 -3.30 4.39
N ALA A 475 11.97 -3.90 3.20
CA ALA A 475 12.16 -3.21 1.93
C ALA A 475 11.29 -3.85 0.85
N SER A 476 10.35 -3.09 0.29
CA SER A 476 9.59 -3.48 -0.90
C SER A 476 9.78 -2.40 -1.96
N THR A 477 10.22 -2.80 -3.13
CA THR A 477 10.49 -1.89 -4.26
C THR A 477 9.72 -2.34 -5.47
N THR A 478 9.30 -1.38 -6.29
CA THR A 478 8.75 -1.68 -7.62
C THR A 478 9.71 -1.22 -8.69
N SER A 479 9.72 -1.90 -9.83
CA SER A 479 10.54 -1.53 -10.98
C SER A 479 9.91 -2.02 -12.26
N LYS A 480 10.36 -1.50 -13.39
CA LYS A 480 10.01 -2.06 -14.71
C LYS A 480 10.76 -3.38 -14.88
N THR A 481 10.19 -4.32 -15.64
CA THR A 481 10.95 -5.48 -16.12
C THR A 481 12.10 -4.97 -17.00
N PRO A 482 13.34 -5.43 -16.78
CA PRO A 482 14.47 -5.11 -17.66
C PRO A 482 14.13 -5.43 -19.12
N GLY A 483 14.49 -4.52 -20.02
CA GLY A 483 14.28 -4.69 -21.46
C GLY A 483 15.51 -4.29 -22.27
N PRO A 484 15.51 -4.49 -23.60
CA PRO A 484 16.67 -4.17 -24.44
C PRO A 484 17.08 -2.69 -24.41
N VAL A 485 16.12 -1.81 -24.11
CA VAL A 485 16.31 -0.35 -24.06
C VAL A 485 16.80 0.12 -22.69
N ASP A 486 16.36 -0.56 -21.62
CA ASP A 486 16.72 -0.24 -20.23
C ASP A 486 16.99 -1.56 -19.49
N PRO A 487 18.24 -2.06 -19.52
CA PRO A 487 18.60 -3.32 -18.88
C PRO A 487 18.67 -3.21 -17.35
N THR A 488 18.67 -2.00 -16.80
CA THR A 488 18.86 -1.75 -15.35
C THR A 488 17.89 -0.66 -14.85
N PRO A 489 16.57 -0.88 -14.92
CA PRO A 489 15.59 0.15 -14.60
C PRO A 489 15.70 0.59 -13.13
N PRO A 490 15.38 1.84 -12.78
CA PRO A 490 15.44 2.29 -11.39
C PRO A 490 14.49 1.49 -10.47
N LEU A 491 14.85 1.38 -9.20
CA LEU A 491 14.01 0.86 -8.13
C LEU A 491 13.23 2.01 -7.50
N TYR A 492 11.91 1.87 -7.39
CA TYR A 492 11.05 2.83 -6.70
C TYR A 492 10.79 2.32 -5.30
N LEU A 493 11.21 3.10 -4.30
CA LEU A 493 11.11 2.81 -2.87
C LEU A 493 10.49 4.00 -2.17
N HIS A 494 9.30 3.82 -1.59
CA HIS A 494 8.67 4.86 -0.77
C HIS A 494 9.34 4.93 0.62
N GLU A 495 9.34 6.08 1.29
CA GLU A 495 9.76 6.19 2.70
C GLU A 495 8.84 5.48 3.70
N ALA A 496 7.64 5.05 3.30
CA ALA A 496 6.67 4.41 4.19
C ALA A 496 7.15 3.00 4.55
N LEU A 497 7.31 2.72 5.85
CA LEU A 497 7.61 1.39 6.36
C LEU A 497 6.37 0.51 6.33
N PHE A 498 5.24 1.04 6.81
CA PHE A 498 3.93 0.39 6.81
C PHE A 498 2.82 1.41 7.05
N GLY A 499 1.58 1.04 6.72
CA GLY A 499 0.40 1.84 7.03
C GLY A 499 -0.77 0.97 7.49
N TRP A 500 -1.42 1.37 8.57
CA TRP A 500 -2.54 0.65 9.16
C TRP A 500 -3.85 1.41 9.00
N ASP A 501 -4.78 0.85 8.22
CA ASP A 501 -6.09 1.43 7.87
C ASP A 501 -7.25 0.81 8.66
N GLY A 502 -6.96 0.17 9.79
CA GLY A 502 -7.97 -0.51 10.62
C GLY A 502 -8.16 -2.00 10.32
N TRP A 503 -7.24 -2.64 9.57
CA TRP A 503 -7.24 -4.10 9.36
C TRP A 503 -5.88 -4.74 9.63
N SER A 504 -5.80 -6.07 9.51
CA SER A 504 -4.55 -6.83 9.62
C SER A 504 -3.55 -6.41 8.55
N LEU A 505 -2.27 -6.40 8.93
CA LEU A 505 -1.14 -6.24 8.00
C LEU A 505 -0.56 -7.58 7.52
N SER A 506 -1.21 -8.70 7.85
CA SER A 506 -0.76 -10.04 7.44
C SER A 506 -1.88 -10.99 7.06
N ALA A 507 -3.11 -10.49 6.98
CA ALA A 507 -4.25 -11.20 6.40
C ALA A 507 -5.11 -10.21 5.60
N PRO A 508 -5.58 -10.59 4.39
CA PRO A 508 -6.44 -9.73 3.58
C PRO A 508 -7.78 -9.44 4.29
N ARG A 509 -8.43 -8.35 3.86
CA ARG A 509 -9.83 -8.10 4.25
C ARG A 509 -10.73 -9.17 3.60
N PRO A 510 -11.74 -9.68 4.32
CA PRO A 510 -12.73 -10.57 3.71
C PRO A 510 -13.43 -9.86 2.55
N GLY A 511 -13.50 -10.52 1.39
CA GLY A 511 -14.17 -9.97 0.21
C GLY A 511 -13.74 -10.65 -1.08
N LEU A 512 -14.41 -10.26 -2.17
CA LEU A 512 -14.00 -10.61 -3.53
C LEU A 512 -13.20 -9.43 -4.10
N ALA A 513 -12.07 -9.72 -4.74
CA ALA A 513 -11.39 -8.75 -5.56
C ALA A 513 -12.25 -8.43 -6.80
N ILE A 514 -12.31 -7.15 -7.16
CA ILE A 514 -13.02 -6.70 -8.36
C ILE A 514 -12.13 -7.07 -9.57
N GLY A 515 -12.62 -7.95 -10.44
CA GLY A 515 -11.96 -8.26 -11.72
C GLY A 515 -11.98 -7.08 -12.68
N SER A 516 -11.13 -7.09 -13.72
CA SER A 516 -11.17 -6.01 -14.72
C SER A 516 -12.49 -6.05 -15.49
N PRO A 517 -13.34 -5.01 -15.42
CA PRO A 517 -14.62 -4.98 -16.12
C PRO A 517 -14.44 -5.09 -17.64
N GLU A 518 -13.32 -4.59 -18.16
CA GLU A 518 -12.96 -4.62 -19.58
C GLU A 518 -12.80 -6.04 -20.13
N ASN A 519 -12.46 -7.00 -19.26
CA ASN A 519 -12.27 -8.40 -19.62
C ASN A 519 -13.48 -9.30 -19.27
N GLY A 520 -14.56 -8.72 -18.73
CA GLY A 520 -15.73 -9.50 -18.28
C GLY A 520 -15.43 -10.43 -17.10
N GLU A 521 -14.38 -10.13 -16.31
CA GLU A 521 -13.98 -10.96 -15.18
C GLU A 521 -14.94 -10.77 -14.00
N GLU A 522 -15.58 -11.86 -13.57
CA GLU A 522 -16.41 -11.87 -12.37
C GLU A 522 -15.57 -11.60 -11.10
N PRO A 523 -16.11 -10.91 -10.08
CA PRO A 523 -15.45 -10.77 -8.79
C PRO A 523 -15.10 -12.14 -8.22
N ARG A 524 -13.84 -12.33 -7.83
CA ARG A 524 -13.33 -13.60 -7.31
C ARG A 524 -12.66 -13.38 -5.97
N ALA A 525 -12.74 -14.37 -5.09
CA ALA A 525 -11.92 -14.34 -3.88
C ALA A 525 -10.46 -14.39 -4.34
N GLU A 526 -9.64 -13.46 -3.85
CA GLU A 526 -8.20 -13.61 -3.94
C GLU A 526 -7.82 -14.83 -3.10
N GLY A 527 -7.70 -15.98 -3.75
CA GLY A 527 -6.85 -17.04 -3.23
C GLY A 527 -5.48 -16.81 -3.81
N ASP A 528 -4.44 -16.82 -2.98
CA ASP A 528 -3.05 -16.97 -3.42
C ASP A 528 -2.92 -18.36 -4.05
N ARG A 529 -3.43 -18.52 -5.27
CA ARG A 529 -3.00 -19.60 -6.14
C ARG A 529 -1.57 -19.27 -6.48
N ALA A 530 -0.63 -19.94 -5.82
CA ALA A 530 0.72 -20.03 -6.34
C ALA A 530 0.61 -20.35 -7.83
N SER A 531 1.23 -19.51 -8.66
CA SER A 531 1.39 -19.78 -10.09
C SER A 531 1.79 -21.25 -10.26
N GLN A 532 1.12 -21.96 -11.17
CA GLN A 532 1.15 -23.42 -11.24
C GLN A 532 2.55 -24.01 -11.04
N GLY A 533 2.64 -25.06 -10.21
CA GLY A 533 3.87 -25.85 -10.06
C GLY A 533 4.53 -25.88 -8.67
N PHE A 534 3.99 -25.17 -7.67
CA PHE A 534 4.54 -25.17 -6.30
C PHE A 534 4.03 -26.31 -5.40
N GLY A 535 2.94 -26.98 -5.76
CA GLY A 535 2.40 -28.11 -4.98
C GLY A 535 1.64 -27.72 -3.70
N MET A 536 1.32 -26.43 -3.50
CA MET A 536 0.64 -25.93 -2.29
C MET A 536 -0.18 -24.67 -2.58
N THR A 537 -1.30 -24.53 -1.87
CA THR A 537 -2.11 -23.30 -1.76
C THR A 537 -2.13 -22.82 -0.31
N VAL A 538 -2.00 -21.50 -0.09
CA VAL A 538 -2.05 -20.90 1.26
C VAL A 538 -3.15 -19.86 1.32
N ALA A 539 -3.85 -19.81 2.46
CA ALA A 539 -4.81 -18.76 2.76
C ALA A 539 -4.56 -18.22 4.17
N PHE A 540 -4.55 -16.90 4.32
CA PHE A 540 -4.43 -16.25 5.62
C PHE A 540 -5.72 -15.55 6.00
N THR A 541 -6.12 -15.71 7.26
CA THR A 541 -7.22 -14.96 7.88
C THR A 541 -6.74 -14.31 9.16
N ALA A 542 -7.29 -13.15 9.53
CA ALA A 542 -6.95 -12.54 10.81
C ALA A 542 -7.51 -13.39 11.96
N VAL A 543 -6.76 -13.56 13.05
CA VAL A 543 -7.27 -14.33 14.21
C VAL A 543 -8.47 -13.61 14.82
N ASP A 544 -9.53 -14.34 15.11
CA ASP A 544 -10.78 -13.79 15.65
C ASP A 544 -10.53 -12.96 16.92
N GLY A 545 -11.02 -11.73 16.94
CA GLY A 545 -10.89 -10.82 18.08
C GLY A 545 -9.48 -10.28 18.33
N SER A 546 -8.51 -10.53 17.44
CA SER A 546 -7.14 -10.02 17.59
C SER A 546 -7.02 -8.53 17.25
N LEU A 547 -7.73 -8.04 16.23
CA LEU A 547 -7.49 -6.73 15.64
C LEU A 547 -8.04 -5.55 16.47
N PRO A 548 -7.29 -4.44 16.58
CA PRO A 548 -7.80 -3.18 17.12
C PRO A 548 -8.76 -2.49 16.12
N ARG A 549 -9.62 -1.59 16.62
CA ARG A 549 -10.59 -0.84 15.81
C ARG A 549 -10.07 0.58 15.54
N LEU A 550 -9.82 0.91 14.27
CA LEU A 550 -9.53 2.30 13.88
C LEU A 550 -10.81 3.13 13.80
N ARG A 551 -10.88 4.23 14.56
CA ARG A 551 -12.05 5.11 14.71
C ARG A 551 -11.65 6.57 14.80
N TYR A 552 -12.43 7.44 14.18
CA TYR A 552 -12.29 8.88 14.30
C TYR A 552 -12.50 9.33 15.75
N GLY A 553 -11.71 10.31 16.19
CA GLY A 553 -11.76 10.88 17.53
C GLY A 553 -11.08 10.04 18.61
N ARG A 554 -10.51 8.87 18.27
CA ARG A 554 -9.65 8.09 19.15
C ARG A 554 -8.18 8.41 18.93
N SER A 555 -7.35 7.98 19.88
CA SER A 555 -5.90 8.15 19.85
C SER A 555 -5.22 6.78 19.94
N TYR A 556 -4.12 6.62 19.20
CA TYR A 556 -3.39 5.36 19.08
C TYR A 556 -1.90 5.56 19.30
N ARG A 557 -1.21 4.56 19.85
CA ARG A 557 0.26 4.47 19.82
C ARG A 557 0.68 3.24 19.03
N LEU A 558 1.84 3.33 18.39
CA LEU A 558 2.43 2.25 17.60
C LEU A 558 3.76 1.84 18.21
N ARG A 559 4.06 0.54 18.12
CA ARG A 559 5.42 -0.01 18.30
C ARG A 559 5.66 -1.08 17.25
N ALA A 560 6.91 -1.36 16.96
CA ALA A 560 7.27 -2.36 15.96
C ALA A 560 8.43 -3.24 16.45
N ARG A 561 8.25 -4.56 16.38
CA ARG A 561 9.26 -5.57 16.65
C ARG A 561 9.92 -5.98 15.34
N ALA A 562 11.24 -6.07 15.28
CA ALA A 562 11.94 -6.64 14.14
C ALA A 562 11.59 -8.13 14.00
N ALA A 563 11.32 -8.56 12.77
CA ALA A 563 11.22 -9.97 12.40
C ALA A 563 12.51 -10.38 11.70
N ASP A 564 13.21 -11.38 12.21
CA ASP A 564 14.46 -11.87 11.61
C ASP A 564 14.21 -12.81 10.41
N LEU A 565 15.27 -13.32 9.79
CA LEU A 565 15.19 -14.23 8.65
C LEU A 565 14.49 -15.58 8.97
N ALA A 566 14.46 -16.01 10.24
CA ALA A 566 13.76 -17.20 10.72
C ALA A 566 12.31 -16.90 11.15
N GLY A 567 11.86 -15.65 11.04
CA GLY A 567 10.54 -15.20 11.44
C GLY A 567 10.37 -15.01 12.96
N ASN A 568 11.47 -14.95 13.70
CA ASN A 568 11.43 -14.66 15.13
C ASN A 568 11.30 -13.16 15.37
N SER A 569 10.73 -12.81 16.52
CA SER A 569 10.71 -11.43 17.02
C SER A 569 10.87 -11.44 18.52
N THR A 570 11.36 -10.33 19.06
CA THR A 570 11.49 -10.23 20.52
C THR A 570 10.15 -10.39 21.22
N ARG A 571 10.20 -11.08 22.37
CA ARG A 571 9.09 -11.24 23.31
C ARG A 571 9.16 -10.20 24.45
N LEU A 572 10.34 -9.61 24.65
CA LEU A 572 10.56 -8.54 25.61
C LEU A 572 10.27 -7.20 24.95
N VAL A 573 9.02 -6.78 25.08
CA VAL A 573 8.53 -5.50 24.57
C VAL A 573 8.53 -4.47 25.69
N ASP A 574 9.12 -3.31 25.43
CA ASP A 574 9.05 -2.16 26.33
C ASP A 574 8.04 -1.11 25.82
N ASP A 575 7.69 -0.18 26.71
CA ASP A 575 6.82 0.97 26.43
C ASP A 575 7.63 2.26 26.17
N GLN A 576 8.95 2.19 26.02
CA GLN A 576 9.82 3.33 25.71
C GLN A 576 9.89 3.57 24.19
N ARG A 577 9.93 2.49 23.40
CA ARG A 577 10.04 2.52 21.94
C ARG A 577 8.68 2.56 21.26
N VAL A 578 7.92 3.60 21.59
CA VAL A 578 6.54 3.79 21.17
C VAL A 578 6.35 5.18 20.57
N THR A 579 5.44 5.31 19.62
CA THR A 579 5.09 6.64 19.10
C THR A 579 4.38 7.47 20.18
N GLU A 580 4.47 8.79 20.05
CA GLU A 580 3.53 9.69 20.72
C GLU A 580 2.07 9.32 20.38
N PRO A 581 1.09 9.62 21.25
CA PRO A 581 -0.33 9.42 20.96
C PRO A 581 -0.75 10.13 19.67
N GLN A 582 -1.28 9.37 18.73
CA GLN A 582 -1.72 9.88 17.43
C GLN A 582 -3.25 9.96 17.37
N PRO A 583 -3.84 11.17 17.45
CA PRO A 583 -5.26 11.34 17.25
C PRO A 583 -5.63 11.04 15.80
N TYR A 584 -6.63 10.18 15.61
CA TYR A 584 -7.15 9.85 14.30
C TYR A 584 -8.36 10.72 13.97
N LEU A 585 -8.20 11.67 13.05
CA LEU A 585 -9.21 12.65 12.68
C LEU A 585 -9.64 12.51 11.22
N ARG A 586 -10.82 13.03 10.89
CA ARG A 586 -11.33 13.05 9.52
C ARG A 586 -10.85 14.29 8.78
N PHE A 587 -10.18 14.07 7.66
CA PHE A 587 -9.76 15.10 6.71
C PHE A 587 -10.59 15.09 5.42
N ASP A 588 -11.35 14.03 5.17
CA ASP A 588 -12.23 13.96 4.01
C ASP A 588 -13.32 15.03 4.08
N PRO A 589 -13.54 15.79 2.99
CA PRO A 589 -14.58 16.81 2.95
C PRO A 589 -15.95 16.18 3.20
N VAL A 590 -16.85 16.97 3.80
CA VAL A 590 -18.26 16.61 3.93
C VAL A 590 -18.94 17.02 2.63
N LEU A 591 -19.58 16.07 1.95
CA LEU A 591 -20.36 16.35 0.75
C LEU A 591 -21.52 17.29 1.08
N SER A 592 -21.87 18.17 0.16
CA SER A 592 -23.07 18.99 0.29
C SER A 592 -24.33 18.11 0.26
N PRO A 593 -25.41 18.53 0.94
CA PRO A 593 -26.71 17.89 0.81
C PRO A 593 -27.15 17.82 -0.66
N THR A 594 -27.86 16.74 -1.02
CA THR A 594 -28.44 16.62 -2.36
C THR A 594 -29.72 17.43 -2.41
N VAL A 595 -29.79 18.37 -3.34
CA VAL A 595 -31.02 19.13 -3.62
C VAL A 595 -31.94 18.26 -4.47
N VAL A 596 -33.22 18.17 -4.08
CA VAL A 596 -34.23 17.36 -4.78
C VAL A 596 -35.44 18.22 -5.13
N LEU A 597 -35.96 18.02 -6.34
CA LEU A 597 -37.12 18.76 -6.83
C LEU A 597 -38.39 18.30 -6.11
N ARG A 598 -39.16 19.27 -5.61
CA ARG A 598 -40.49 19.05 -5.03
C ARG A 598 -41.61 19.28 -6.04
N THR A 599 -41.38 20.19 -6.99
CA THR A 599 -42.35 20.61 -8.00
C THR A 599 -41.71 20.60 -9.38
N ARG A 600 -42.56 20.51 -10.41
CA ARG A 600 -42.13 20.61 -11.82
C ARG A 600 -41.37 21.91 -12.07
N LEU A 601 -40.32 21.82 -12.88
CA LEU A 601 -39.53 22.99 -13.29
C LEU A 601 -40.33 23.84 -14.27
N THR A 602 -40.32 25.16 -14.07
CA THR A 602 -40.91 26.14 -14.99
C THR A 602 -39.79 26.96 -15.67
N GLU A 603 -40.12 27.96 -16.50
CA GLU A 603 -39.13 28.65 -17.32
C GLU A 603 -38.02 29.33 -16.49
N GLY A 604 -36.77 29.16 -16.90
CA GLY A 604 -35.63 29.74 -16.19
C GLY A 604 -35.34 29.12 -14.81
N GLU A 605 -36.10 28.11 -14.39
CA GLU A 605 -35.80 27.31 -13.21
C GLU A 605 -34.85 26.16 -13.53
N SER A 606 -34.08 25.78 -12.53
CA SER A 606 -33.28 24.56 -12.55
C SER A 606 -33.22 23.96 -11.14
N LEU A 607 -32.50 22.85 -10.98
CA LEU A 607 -32.32 22.22 -9.68
C LEU A 607 -31.81 23.22 -8.62
N LEU A 608 -30.79 24.01 -8.98
CA LEU A 608 -30.12 24.97 -8.10
C LEU A 608 -30.57 26.42 -8.34
N ARG A 609 -31.51 26.66 -9.28
CA ARG A 609 -32.07 27.99 -9.55
C ARG A 609 -33.58 27.97 -9.31
N MET A 610 -33.99 28.54 -8.19
CA MET A 610 -35.39 28.77 -7.87
C MET A 610 -35.84 30.11 -8.46
N VAL A 611 -37.05 30.15 -9.02
CA VAL A 611 -37.65 31.38 -9.53
C VAL A 611 -38.97 31.62 -8.82
N ILE A 612 -39.16 32.84 -8.32
CA ILE A 612 -40.40 33.32 -7.74
C ILE A 612 -40.95 34.37 -8.70
N ARG A 613 -42.23 34.23 -9.07
CA ARG A 613 -42.89 35.11 -10.03
C ARG A 613 -43.97 35.92 -9.33
N SER A 614 -43.91 37.23 -9.48
CA SER A 614 -44.85 38.20 -8.90
C SER A 614 -44.93 39.42 -9.80
N ASP A 615 -45.88 40.31 -9.52
CA ASP A 615 -45.99 41.62 -10.17
C ASP A 615 -46.09 42.74 -9.11
N ALA A 616 -46.00 44.00 -9.51
CA ALA A 616 -46.04 45.15 -8.63
C ALA A 616 -47.33 45.17 -7.78
N GLY A 617 -47.18 44.98 -6.48
CA GLY A 617 -48.31 44.92 -5.53
C GLY A 617 -49.13 43.62 -5.58
N VAL A 618 -48.66 42.60 -6.31
CA VAL A 618 -49.33 41.31 -6.48
C VAL A 618 -48.44 40.21 -5.90
N THR A 619 -48.96 39.44 -4.95
CA THR A 619 -48.21 38.31 -4.38
C THR A 619 -47.97 37.20 -5.41
N PRO A 620 -46.97 36.32 -5.24
CA PRO A 620 -46.78 35.19 -6.15
C PRO A 620 -48.02 34.30 -6.30
N ALA A 621 -48.79 34.13 -5.24
CA ALA A 621 -50.04 33.38 -5.26
C ALA A 621 -51.11 34.03 -6.15
N GLU A 622 -51.32 35.34 -6.00
CA GLU A 622 -52.27 36.10 -6.80
C GLU A 622 -51.81 36.19 -8.26
N TYR A 623 -50.51 36.34 -8.51
CA TYR A 623 -49.93 36.37 -9.84
C TYR A 623 -50.18 35.04 -10.57
N ALA A 624 -49.86 33.91 -9.92
CA ALA A 624 -50.12 32.58 -10.43
C ALA A 624 -51.59 32.32 -10.73
N ALA A 625 -52.51 32.85 -9.90
CA ALA A 625 -53.95 32.70 -10.08
C ALA A 625 -54.56 33.65 -11.11
N SER A 626 -53.81 34.63 -11.64
CA SER A 626 -54.33 35.62 -12.58
C SER A 626 -54.79 34.99 -13.91
N VAL A 627 -55.89 35.49 -14.46
CA VAL A 627 -56.47 34.97 -15.72
C VAL A 627 -55.46 35.01 -16.87
N ALA A 628 -54.64 36.07 -16.94
CA ALA A 628 -53.62 36.21 -17.98
C ALA A 628 -52.54 35.13 -17.88
N VAL A 629 -52.07 34.81 -16.67
CA VAL A 629 -51.07 33.75 -16.45
C VAL A 629 -51.67 32.38 -16.72
N GLN A 630 -52.88 32.10 -16.22
CA GLN A 630 -53.57 30.83 -16.50
C GLN A 630 -53.81 30.61 -18.00
N ALA A 631 -54.15 31.68 -18.74
CA ALA A 631 -54.29 31.63 -20.19
C ALA A 631 -52.94 31.44 -20.91
N ALA A 632 -51.87 32.10 -20.45
CA ALA A 632 -50.54 31.96 -21.05
C ALA A 632 -49.93 30.57 -20.85
N LEU A 633 -50.22 29.93 -19.71
CA LEU A 633 -49.79 28.56 -19.39
C LEU A 633 -50.71 27.49 -19.98
N ALA A 634 -51.79 27.87 -20.68
CA ALA A 634 -52.69 26.91 -21.31
C ALA A 634 -51.94 26.06 -22.35
N GLY A 635 -51.79 24.76 -22.06
CA GLY A 635 -51.09 23.79 -22.91
C GLY A 635 -49.68 23.42 -22.45
N TYR A 636 -49.14 24.10 -21.44
CA TYR A 636 -47.95 23.67 -20.72
C TYR A 636 -48.31 22.63 -19.64
N ASP A 637 -47.34 21.81 -19.26
CA ASP A 637 -47.48 20.70 -18.31
C ASP A 637 -47.08 21.09 -16.88
N HIS A 638 -47.06 22.40 -16.58
CA HIS A 638 -46.71 22.97 -15.29
C HIS A 638 -47.54 24.23 -15.01
N THR A 639 -47.56 24.65 -13.73
CA THR A 639 -48.22 25.88 -13.28
C THR A 639 -47.25 26.71 -12.44
N TYR A 640 -47.51 28.00 -12.31
CA TYR A 640 -46.77 28.83 -11.36
C TYR A 640 -47.29 28.59 -9.94
N ALA A 641 -46.37 28.49 -8.99
CA ALA A 641 -46.67 28.24 -7.59
C ALA A 641 -46.41 29.49 -6.74
N ALA A 642 -47.15 29.60 -5.63
CA ALA A 642 -46.99 30.66 -4.65
C ALA A 642 -45.63 30.61 -3.91
N ALA A 643 -45.05 29.40 -3.82
CA ALA A 643 -43.74 29.15 -3.23
C ALA A 643 -42.96 28.18 -4.13
N ASN A 644 -41.63 28.31 -4.11
CA ASN A 644 -40.73 27.43 -4.84
C ASN A 644 -39.79 26.76 -3.83
N GLU A 645 -39.95 25.46 -3.64
CA GLU A 645 -39.27 24.71 -2.58
C GLU A 645 -38.46 23.54 -3.15
N ARG A 646 -37.45 23.12 -2.39
CA ARG A 646 -36.61 21.95 -2.68
C ARG A 646 -36.48 21.13 -1.40
N HIS A 647 -36.41 19.80 -1.54
CA HIS A 647 -35.94 18.98 -0.43
C HIS A 647 -34.41 19.01 -0.38
N LEU A 648 -33.87 18.95 0.83
CA LEU A 648 -32.45 18.73 1.07
C LEU A 648 -32.29 17.35 1.66
N ALA A 649 -31.82 16.41 0.86
CA ALA A 649 -31.47 15.08 1.34
C ALA A 649 -30.05 15.12 1.94
N PRO A 650 -29.82 14.47 3.10
CA PRO A 650 -28.48 14.32 3.65
C PRO A 650 -27.52 13.73 2.61
N PRO A 651 -26.24 14.14 2.61
CA PRO A 651 -25.25 13.53 1.73
C PRO A 651 -25.08 12.05 2.06
N LYS A 652 -24.88 11.23 1.02
CA LYS A 652 -24.49 9.84 1.20
C LYS A 652 -23.10 9.74 1.82
N ALA A 653 -22.89 8.70 2.61
CA ALA A 653 -21.58 8.28 3.09
C ALA A 653 -21.35 6.80 2.75
N SER A 654 -20.09 6.41 2.59
CA SER A 654 -19.76 4.99 2.43
C SER A 654 -19.97 4.25 3.75
N GLN A 655 -20.22 2.94 3.68
CA GLN A 655 -20.28 2.08 4.87
C GLN A 655 -18.94 2.14 5.63
N ALA A 656 -17.79 2.14 4.94
CA ALA A 656 -16.47 2.32 5.55
C ALA A 656 -16.35 3.64 6.37
N THR A 657 -16.85 4.77 5.84
CA THR A 657 -16.87 6.03 6.61
C THR A 657 -17.73 5.90 7.86
N ALA A 658 -18.91 5.28 7.77
CA ALA A 658 -19.77 5.06 8.93
C ALA A 658 -19.13 4.14 9.98
N GLU A 659 -18.37 3.12 9.56
CA GLU A 659 -17.57 2.28 10.46
C GLU A 659 -16.46 3.05 11.18
N LEU A 660 -15.73 3.92 10.48
CA LEU A 660 -14.72 4.79 11.10
C LEU A 660 -15.35 5.76 12.11
N HIS A 661 -16.61 6.16 11.92
CA HIS A 661 -17.40 6.92 12.92
C HIS A 661 -17.97 6.04 14.05
N GLY A 662 -17.67 4.74 14.07
CA GLY A 662 -18.14 3.80 15.09
C GLY A 662 -19.63 3.46 14.99
N ARG A 663 -20.30 3.79 13.89
CA ARG A 663 -21.77 3.60 13.75
C ARG A 663 -22.21 2.15 13.69
N TYR A 664 -21.29 1.25 13.38
CA TYR A 664 -21.52 -0.20 13.36
C TYR A 664 -20.89 -0.95 14.53
N ASP A 665 -20.29 -0.26 15.52
CA ASP A 665 -19.50 -0.91 16.58
C ASP A 665 -20.29 -1.91 17.43
N GLN A 666 -21.59 -1.64 17.63
CA GLN A 666 -22.51 -2.50 18.38
C GLN A 666 -22.97 -3.72 17.57
N ALA A 667 -22.86 -3.66 16.23
CA ALA A 667 -23.24 -4.77 15.37
C ALA A 667 -22.19 -5.88 15.37
N PHE A 668 -20.95 -5.58 15.78
CA PHE A 668 -19.82 -6.51 15.73
C PHE A 668 -19.33 -6.90 17.13
N GLY A 669 -19.04 -8.20 17.31
CA GLY A 669 -18.59 -8.79 18.56
C GLY A 669 -19.67 -9.65 19.24
N PRO A 670 -19.38 -10.19 20.44
CA PRO A 670 -20.33 -11.04 21.16
C PRO A 670 -21.67 -10.33 21.39
N GLY A 671 -22.76 -10.95 20.95
CA GLY A 671 -24.12 -10.39 21.08
C GLY A 671 -24.51 -9.32 20.06
N GLY A 672 -23.63 -9.01 19.08
CA GLY A 672 -23.95 -8.12 17.97
C GLY A 672 -24.84 -8.77 16.90
N ASP A 673 -25.44 -7.95 16.03
CA ASP A 673 -26.21 -8.38 14.86
C ASP A 673 -25.66 -7.75 13.56
N PRO A 674 -24.65 -8.39 12.93
CA PRO A 674 -24.11 -7.94 11.66
C PRO A 674 -25.13 -7.96 10.52
N LEU A 675 -26.16 -8.81 10.58
CA LEU A 675 -27.19 -8.87 9.54
C LEU A 675 -28.10 -7.64 9.61
N ALA A 676 -28.48 -7.17 10.80
CA ALA A 676 -29.20 -5.92 10.96
C ALA A 676 -28.39 -4.73 10.41
N ALA A 677 -27.08 -4.67 10.70
CA ALA A 677 -26.18 -3.68 10.12
C ALA A 677 -26.13 -3.74 8.59
N LEU A 678 -26.04 -4.93 8.02
CA LEU A 678 -26.08 -5.12 6.56
C LEU A 678 -27.40 -4.62 5.95
N ARG A 679 -28.53 -4.80 6.63
CA ARG A 679 -29.83 -4.27 6.15
C ARG A 679 -29.85 -2.74 6.15
N VAL A 680 -29.23 -2.08 7.14
CA VAL A 680 -29.05 -0.62 7.13
C VAL A 680 -28.17 -0.18 5.96
N ALA A 681 -27.05 -0.85 5.73
CA ALA A 681 -26.16 -0.55 4.60
C ALA A 681 -26.88 -0.73 3.25
N ARG A 682 -27.69 -1.79 3.10
CA ARG A 682 -28.51 -2.02 1.90
C ARG A 682 -29.55 -0.92 1.67
N ARG A 683 -30.16 -0.39 2.74
CA ARG A 683 -31.09 0.74 2.62
C ARG A 683 -30.39 2.00 2.12
N GLU A 684 -29.19 2.27 2.63
CA GLU A 684 -28.39 3.43 2.23
C GLU A 684 -27.90 3.37 0.77
N GLN A 685 -27.77 2.17 0.20
CA GLN A 685 -27.45 1.99 -1.22
C GLN A 685 -28.52 2.62 -2.14
N GLY A 686 -29.77 2.70 -1.70
CA GLY A 686 -30.89 3.14 -2.52
C GLY A 686 -30.78 4.56 -3.06
N THR A 687 -31.29 4.82 -4.26
CA THR A 687 -31.21 6.11 -4.94
C THR A 687 -32.53 6.88 -4.88
N LEU A 688 -32.50 8.17 -5.21
CA LEU A 688 -33.72 8.98 -5.38
C LEU A 688 -34.55 8.60 -6.62
N LEU A 689 -34.12 7.59 -7.38
CA LEU A 689 -34.86 7.00 -8.50
C LEU A 689 -35.61 5.72 -8.07
N ASP A 690 -35.32 5.18 -6.89
CA ASP A 690 -35.88 3.91 -6.45
C ASP A 690 -37.34 4.08 -6.02
N ARG A 691 -38.18 3.14 -6.43
CA ARG A 691 -39.61 3.14 -6.10
C ARG A 691 -39.94 2.42 -4.80
N PHE A 692 -38.98 1.70 -4.24
CA PHE A 692 -39.12 0.95 -3.01
C PHE A 692 -37.91 1.15 -2.10
N ILE A 693 -38.16 1.35 -0.82
CA ILE A 693 -37.17 1.44 0.24
C ILE A 693 -36.94 0.03 0.81
N VAL A 694 -35.69 -0.29 1.09
CA VAL A 694 -35.32 -1.52 1.80
C VAL A 694 -35.90 -1.51 3.21
N ASP A 695 -36.74 -2.50 3.51
CA ASP A 695 -37.26 -2.76 4.84
C ASP A 695 -36.15 -3.34 5.73
N LEU A 696 -35.92 -2.73 6.89
CA LEU A 696 -34.87 -3.14 7.82
C LEU A 696 -35.19 -4.45 8.55
N ALA A 697 -36.45 -4.90 8.55
CA ALA A 697 -36.82 -6.19 9.11
C ALA A 697 -36.43 -7.35 8.18
N THR A 698 -36.62 -7.17 6.86
CA THR A 698 -36.44 -8.24 5.86
C THR A 698 -35.18 -8.10 5.01
N GLY A 699 -34.62 -6.89 4.91
CA GLY A 699 -33.53 -6.56 4.00
C GLY A 699 -33.94 -6.51 2.52
N GLN A 700 -35.25 -6.46 2.24
CA GLN A 700 -35.82 -6.46 0.89
C GLN A 700 -36.49 -5.11 0.56
N PRO A 701 -36.44 -4.64 -0.70
CA PRO A 701 -37.05 -3.39 -1.14
C PRO A 701 -38.58 -3.54 -1.26
N THR A 702 -39.29 -3.41 -0.14
CA THR A 702 -40.74 -3.71 -0.06
C THR A 702 -41.60 -2.51 0.35
N ILE A 703 -41.00 -1.44 0.86
CA ILE A 703 -41.74 -0.25 1.31
C ILE A 703 -41.86 0.72 0.13
N PRO A 704 -43.06 0.99 -0.43
CA PRO A 704 -43.19 1.87 -1.58
C PRO A 704 -42.86 3.33 -1.22
N VAL A 705 -42.11 4.02 -2.10
CA VAL A 705 -41.86 5.45 -2.00
C VAL A 705 -43.11 6.22 -2.44
N THR A 706 -43.66 7.04 -1.56
CA THR A 706 -44.80 7.91 -1.88
C THR A 706 -44.33 9.20 -2.54
N GLY A 707 -45.12 9.73 -3.48
CA GLY A 707 -44.88 11.06 -4.05
C GLY A 707 -43.71 11.14 -5.05
N ILE A 708 -43.15 10.01 -5.49
CA ILE A 708 -42.14 9.96 -6.56
C ILE A 708 -42.80 10.05 -7.94
N GLU A 709 -42.34 10.95 -8.79
CA GLU A 709 -42.84 11.13 -10.16
C GLU A 709 -41.68 11.34 -11.14
N LEU A 710 -41.62 10.53 -12.20
CA LEU A 710 -40.73 10.79 -13.33
C LEU A 710 -41.40 11.74 -14.32
N VAL A 711 -40.85 12.95 -14.45
CA VAL A 711 -41.33 13.93 -15.41
C VAL A 711 -40.57 13.76 -16.71
N THR A 712 -41.31 13.49 -17.78
CA THR A 712 -40.78 13.47 -19.15
C THR A 712 -41.36 14.64 -19.93
N PRO A 713 -40.54 15.63 -20.34
CA PRO A 713 -41.00 16.76 -21.13
C PRO A 713 -41.79 16.32 -22.37
N ARG A 714 -42.89 17.00 -22.66
CA ARG A 714 -43.78 16.67 -23.79
C ARG A 714 -43.06 16.59 -25.14
N ALA A 715 -42.01 17.40 -25.35
CA ALA A 715 -41.19 17.38 -26.57
C ALA A 715 -40.49 16.03 -26.81
N LEU A 716 -40.23 15.26 -25.74
CA LEU A 716 -39.61 13.94 -25.81
C LEU A 716 -40.63 12.79 -25.97
N LEU A 717 -41.93 13.09 -25.89
CA LEU A 717 -43.02 12.14 -26.05
C LEU A 717 -43.62 12.16 -27.47
N ALA A 718 -42.95 12.80 -28.43
CA ALA A 718 -43.40 12.89 -29.82
C ALA A 718 -43.37 11.51 -30.52
N GLU A 719 -44.34 11.27 -31.41
CA GLU A 719 -44.44 10.03 -32.18
C GLU A 719 -43.19 9.78 -33.03
N GLY A 720 -42.68 8.54 -33.02
CA GLY A 720 -41.51 8.11 -33.80
C GLY A 720 -40.17 8.15 -33.06
N LEU A 721 -40.14 8.57 -31.79
CA LEU A 721 -38.95 8.52 -30.93
C LEU A 721 -38.77 7.14 -30.26
N PRO A 722 -37.52 6.71 -29.96
CA PRO A 722 -37.26 5.47 -29.26
C PRO A 722 -37.87 5.48 -27.84
N PRO A 723 -38.19 4.30 -27.27
CA PRO A 723 -38.73 4.20 -25.92
C PRO A 723 -37.74 4.77 -24.90
N LEU A 724 -38.22 5.68 -24.06
CA LEU A 724 -37.43 6.31 -23.00
C LEU A 724 -37.39 5.42 -21.75
N PRO A 725 -36.34 5.52 -20.92
CA PRO A 725 -36.30 4.78 -19.67
C PRO A 725 -37.39 5.28 -18.72
N THR A 726 -37.94 4.34 -17.96
CA THR A 726 -38.91 4.58 -16.88
C THR A 726 -38.29 4.15 -15.56
N LEU A 727 -38.84 4.57 -14.42
CA LEU A 727 -38.40 4.06 -13.11
C LEU A 727 -38.64 2.56 -12.92
N GLU A 728 -39.38 1.90 -13.83
CA GLU A 728 -39.55 0.44 -13.89
C GLU A 728 -38.43 -0.26 -14.63
N THR A 729 -37.98 0.34 -15.73
CA THR A 729 -37.07 -0.28 -16.69
C THR A 729 -35.63 0.18 -16.52
N LEU A 730 -35.38 1.20 -15.71
CA LEU A 730 -34.05 1.73 -15.45
C LEU A 730 -33.26 0.77 -14.55
N PRO A 731 -32.07 0.30 -14.98
CA PRO A 731 -31.20 -0.48 -14.11
C PRO A 731 -30.69 0.39 -12.95
N LEU A 732 -30.30 -0.24 -11.85
CA LEU A 732 -29.72 0.47 -10.71
C LEU A 732 -28.48 1.26 -11.17
N GLY A 733 -28.45 2.57 -10.88
CA GLY A 733 -27.38 3.47 -11.33
C GLY A 733 -27.46 3.90 -12.80
N GLY A 734 -28.50 3.49 -13.53
CA GLY A 734 -28.77 3.95 -14.88
C GLY A 734 -29.07 5.45 -14.92
N ALA A 735 -28.65 6.12 -16.00
CA ALA A 735 -28.96 7.53 -16.20
C ALA A 735 -30.37 7.70 -16.82
N LEU A 736 -31.07 8.74 -16.38
CA LEU A 736 -32.29 9.20 -17.06
C LEU A 736 -31.94 9.74 -18.46
N ALA A 737 -32.90 9.73 -19.38
CA ALA A 737 -32.69 10.35 -20.68
C ALA A 737 -32.51 11.87 -20.53
N PRO A 738 -31.74 12.52 -21.43
CA PRO A 738 -31.57 13.97 -21.42
C PRO A 738 -32.93 14.69 -21.36
N GLY A 739 -33.13 15.51 -20.32
CA GLY A 739 -34.37 16.26 -20.09
C GLY A 739 -35.40 15.58 -19.17
N GLN A 740 -35.29 14.27 -18.89
CA GLN A 740 -36.06 13.63 -17.84
C GLN A 740 -35.52 14.01 -16.45
N TYR A 741 -36.43 14.13 -15.47
CA TYR A 741 -36.08 14.38 -14.08
C TYR A 741 -37.12 13.79 -13.12
N VAL A 742 -36.73 13.56 -11.87
CA VAL A 742 -37.62 13.00 -10.84
C VAL A 742 -38.03 14.07 -9.83
N LEU A 743 -39.30 14.04 -9.46
CA LEU A 743 -39.89 14.81 -8.37
C LEU A 743 -40.12 13.90 -7.16
N HIS A 744 -39.95 14.49 -5.98
CA HIS A 744 -40.41 13.93 -4.70
C HIS A 744 -41.35 14.95 -4.08
N THR A 745 -42.66 14.70 -4.13
CA THR A 745 -43.69 15.68 -3.76
C THR A 745 -44.01 15.74 -2.26
N THR A 746 -43.58 14.73 -1.51
CA THR A 746 -43.84 14.54 -0.07
C THR A 746 -42.59 14.66 0.77
#